data_AF-A0A0A3YL03-F1
#
_entry.id   AF-A0A0A3YL03-F1
#
_cell.length_a   1.000
_cell.length_b   1.000
_cell.length_c   1.000
_cell.angle_alpha   90.00
_cell.angle_beta   90.00
_cell.angle_gamma   90.00
#
_symmetry.space_group_name_H-M   'P 1'
#
loop_
_entity.id
_entity.type
_entity.pdbx_description
1 polymer ?
#
loop_
_entity_poly.entity_id
_entity_poly.type
_entity_poly.pdbx_seq_one_letter_code
_entity_poly.pdbx_strand_id
1 'polypeptide(L)'
;MTTYNTRNPLGSSAAKDLYDNAQNLDHFVNDLDSTEWADRFGVMRRTWHGMETEFEDQMADQESRFVNQLDSQEDRFYTVISQSGYDVIGDYESGILTITEYNQLVRYNNELWKLTAATSLPYTTQGTTSETWDSLDGQHFVNVADAALRQELTDSDGYKLVGQCNDYAALREIVPEKAGQRMLLREYTFGTGYGGGEFVSVSGSGSDDGGANCVVNDSWYWKRTDDPDQLDVTHFGAVPGTSDSHDAVLRMYNWAQSNYPSVGVQFPPGAFLVSPIDDSATSRSYVRFVGAGRQARFGYFSTTTITSDKSTSPVLKVKSRRVEVGGIIFNGQNTTTAQSNTQGFFQNIMTQGQYTHIYNMVMNYSGGVGFAVVDTIDTLFADIYSNYCWDSVIKATYSSENSWDHSTAIKLTEHNHQYYQGTNALLDLQRCTQSLMNNVWIEHAYNGAPMNINNGQWQWDAVSIEDCHVAINAQDSRLTRNSDNFQGQSSIDTTDSGSPWLSVWEAGQIQIQPHGMRIQGQMSVDLLTSRQLINNEGGSSTWYKLGRAYIGLTNQEVSVEVLGVRGFTSLETSLLTIDGGRDAHGKATLRIQRISSGSFKTTMDFEGSSCALTFQCVVSASYVTVYVQIAEYTRNASVFVKTNGPDRFSSGTSAKWWPDVASQTAAPGGTTPQARVSVHNRLAGVGANEDGNVVVKTNATAVTALDGYSVAGMMSIVVNGTRRWIPYYNSNS
;
A
#
# COMPACT_ATOMS: atom_id res chain seq x y z
N MET A 1 23.66 66.99 111.27
CA MET A 1 24.04 66.52 112.62
C MET A 1 23.06 67.12 113.61
N THR A 2 22.60 66.34 114.58
CA THR A 2 21.62 66.79 115.57
C THR A 2 22.12 67.95 116.42
N THR A 3 21.20 68.78 116.90
CA THR A 3 21.47 70.02 117.61
C THR A 3 22.33 69.84 118.87
N TYR A 4 22.11 68.79 119.67
CA TYR A 4 22.90 68.57 120.89
C TYR A 4 24.00 67.52 120.73
N ASN A 5 23.82 66.52 119.85
CA ASN A 5 24.77 65.44 119.55
C ASN A 5 25.37 64.85 120.82
N THR A 6 24.48 64.38 121.67
CA THR A 6 24.77 64.02 123.05
C THR A 6 25.66 62.80 123.22
N ARG A 7 25.65 61.86 122.26
CA ARG A 7 26.40 60.58 122.29
C ARG A 7 26.15 59.70 123.52
N ASN A 8 25.13 60.00 124.32
CA ASN A 8 24.71 59.15 125.42
C ASN A 8 24.21 57.80 124.90
N PRO A 9 24.34 56.70 125.66
CA PRO A 9 23.93 55.37 125.22
C PRO A 9 22.45 55.28 124.75
N LEU A 10 22.14 54.25 123.97
CA LEU A 10 20.76 53.88 123.63
C LEU A 10 19.92 53.64 124.90
N GLY A 11 18.67 54.11 124.89
CA GLY A 11 17.76 54.03 126.04
C GLY A 11 17.86 55.18 127.05
N SER A 12 18.77 56.14 126.84
CA SER A 12 18.85 57.34 127.68
C SER A 12 17.57 58.19 127.56
N SER A 13 17.03 58.57 128.72
CA SER A 13 15.83 59.40 128.87
C SER A 13 16.15 60.89 129.10
N ALA A 14 17.40 61.31 128.90
CA ALA A 14 17.77 62.72 129.00
C ALA A 14 17.03 63.56 127.95
N ALA A 15 16.51 64.73 128.34
CA ALA A 15 15.68 65.56 127.48
C ALA A 15 16.35 65.94 126.14
N LYS A 16 17.67 66.18 126.16
CA LYS A 16 18.47 66.47 124.95
C LYS A 16 18.53 65.28 123.99
N ASP A 17 18.56 64.06 124.51
CA ASP A 17 18.60 62.83 123.71
C ASP A 17 17.24 62.58 123.04
N LEU A 18 16.14 62.87 123.74
CA LEU A 18 14.79 62.80 123.18
C LEU A 18 14.60 63.81 122.03
N TYR A 19 15.14 65.03 122.17
CA TYR A 19 15.12 66.02 121.08
C TYR A 19 15.95 65.58 119.89
N ASP A 20 17.21 65.15 120.11
CA ASP A 20 18.07 64.66 119.03
C ASP A 20 17.45 63.41 118.34
N ASN A 21 16.77 62.53 119.08
CA ASN A 21 16.03 61.40 118.50
C ASN A 21 14.88 61.87 117.59
N ALA A 22 14.09 62.85 118.03
CA ALA A 22 13.00 63.41 117.22
C ALA A 22 13.54 64.09 115.95
N GLN A 23 14.63 64.86 116.08
CA GLN A 23 15.29 65.48 114.93
C GLN A 23 15.89 64.46 113.97
N ASN A 24 16.48 63.36 114.47
CA ASN A 24 16.94 62.27 113.61
C ASN A 24 15.79 61.62 112.84
N LEU A 25 14.64 61.42 113.48
CA LEU A 25 13.49 60.85 112.79
C LEU A 25 12.95 61.80 111.73
N ASP A 26 12.90 63.10 112.02
CA ASP A 26 12.43 64.12 111.08
C ASP A 26 13.35 64.20 109.85
N HIS A 27 14.67 64.26 110.04
CA HIS A 27 15.62 64.20 108.92
C HIS A 27 15.66 62.82 108.24
N PHE A 28 15.42 61.74 108.95
CA PHE A 28 15.35 60.41 108.33
C PHE A 28 14.16 60.30 107.38
N VAL A 29 12.97 60.80 107.77
CA VAL A 29 11.75 60.59 106.99
C VAL A 29 11.46 61.73 106.00
N ASN A 30 11.68 62.98 106.41
CA ASN A 30 11.18 64.17 105.69
C ASN A 30 12.27 64.97 104.97
N ASP A 31 13.55 64.61 105.10
CA ASP A 31 14.63 65.28 104.36
C ASP A 31 14.64 64.78 102.92
N LEU A 32 14.30 65.67 102.00
CA LEU A 32 14.16 65.41 100.56
C LEU A 32 15.38 65.86 99.74
N ASP A 33 16.38 66.46 100.37
CA ASP A 33 17.54 67.02 99.68
C ASP A 33 18.84 66.28 100.07
N SER A 34 18.95 65.86 101.33
CA SER A 34 20.14 65.18 101.83
C SER A 34 19.92 63.68 101.79
N THR A 35 20.83 62.94 101.15
CA THR A 35 20.77 61.46 101.10
C THR A 35 21.25 60.81 102.39
N GLU A 36 21.95 61.55 103.24
CA GLU A 36 22.46 61.08 104.53
C GLU A 36 22.36 62.15 105.62
N TRP A 37 22.10 61.70 106.85
CA TRP A 37 22.05 62.53 108.04
C TRP A 37 22.79 61.87 109.21
N ALA A 38 23.65 62.64 109.90
CA ALA A 38 24.34 62.16 111.10
C ALA A 38 23.35 62.03 112.27
N ASP A 39 23.19 60.81 112.76
CA ASP A 39 22.39 60.50 113.93
C ASP A 39 22.96 61.13 115.22
N ARG A 40 22.27 60.96 116.34
CA ARG A 40 22.67 61.58 117.63
C ARG A 40 23.98 61.03 118.22
N PHE A 41 24.52 59.96 117.63
CA PHE A 41 25.82 59.40 117.96
C PHE A 41 26.91 59.91 117.01
N GLY A 42 26.53 60.65 115.96
CA GLY A 42 27.41 61.13 114.90
C GLY A 42 27.61 60.14 113.76
N VAL A 43 26.79 59.08 113.65
CA VAL A 43 26.87 58.10 112.56
C VAL A 43 25.97 58.55 111.41
N MET A 44 26.52 58.68 110.20
CA MET A 44 25.71 58.98 109.01
C MET A 44 24.76 57.81 108.74
N ARG A 45 23.46 58.13 108.73
CA ARG A 45 22.39 57.23 108.33
C ARG A 45 21.82 57.75 107.04
N ARG A 46 21.46 56.87 106.12
CA ARG A 46 20.69 57.29 104.95
C ARG A 46 19.33 57.80 105.37
N THR A 47 18.91 58.89 104.76
CA THR A 47 17.53 59.37 104.83
C THR A 47 16.65 58.48 103.94
N TRP A 48 15.34 58.60 104.06
CA TRP A 48 14.38 57.93 103.20
C TRP A 48 14.59 58.33 101.73
N HIS A 49 14.83 59.62 101.47
CA HIS A 49 15.20 60.12 100.15
C HIS A 49 16.47 59.43 99.60
N GLY A 50 17.53 59.30 100.41
CA GLY A 50 18.75 58.60 99.99
C GLY A 50 18.53 57.11 99.67
N MET A 51 17.58 56.45 100.34
CA MET A 51 17.22 55.06 100.01
C MET A 51 16.38 54.97 98.73
N GLU A 52 15.49 55.92 98.47
CA GLU A 52 14.73 55.99 97.22
C GLU A 52 15.64 56.28 96.02
N THR A 53 16.56 57.24 96.14
CA THR A 53 17.54 57.55 95.09
C THR A 53 18.42 56.33 94.76
N GLU A 54 18.94 55.63 95.75
CA GLU A 54 19.74 54.42 95.49
C GLU A 54 18.91 53.29 94.86
N PHE A 55 17.63 53.18 95.21
CA PHE A 55 16.73 52.19 94.59
C PHE A 55 16.46 52.53 93.12
N GLU A 56 16.25 53.80 92.79
CA GLU A 56 16.10 54.28 91.41
C GLU A 56 17.39 54.09 90.60
N ASP A 57 18.55 54.42 91.18
CA ASP A 57 19.86 54.19 90.55
C ASP A 57 20.11 52.70 90.29
N GLN A 58 19.70 51.82 91.23
CA GLN A 58 19.82 50.38 91.05
C GLN A 58 18.90 49.85 89.95
N MET A 59 17.68 50.39 89.83
CA MET A 59 16.78 50.04 88.72
C MET A 59 17.34 50.48 87.38
N ALA A 60 17.92 51.68 87.28
CA ALA A 60 18.55 52.19 86.07
C ALA A 60 19.79 51.36 85.66
N ASP A 61 20.61 50.93 86.62
CA ASP A 61 21.76 50.03 86.36
C ASP A 61 21.28 48.65 85.86
N GLN A 62 20.19 48.11 86.43
CA GLN A 62 19.61 46.85 85.96
C GLN A 62 19.06 46.96 84.54
N GLU A 63 18.36 48.05 84.20
CA GLU A 63 17.85 48.30 82.84
C GLU A 63 19.01 48.39 81.83
N SER A 64 20.07 49.13 82.16
CA SER A 64 21.25 49.26 81.29
C SER A 64 21.95 47.92 81.06
N ARG A 65 22.10 47.08 82.08
CA ARG A 65 22.69 45.74 81.94
C ARG A 65 21.85 44.83 81.05
N PHE A 66 20.53 44.90 81.16
CA PHE A 66 19.63 44.06 80.36
C PHE A 66 19.69 44.45 78.88
N VAL A 67 19.68 45.74 78.55
CA VAL A 67 19.82 46.24 77.16
C VAL A 67 21.16 45.82 76.56
N ASN A 68 22.27 46.05 77.27
CA ASN A 68 23.60 45.64 76.80
C ASN A 68 23.72 44.12 76.54
N GLN A 69 23.01 43.30 77.33
CA GLN A 69 22.98 41.85 77.12
C GLN A 69 22.21 41.47 75.85
N LEU A 70 21.11 42.16 75.53
CA LEU A 70 20.34 41.91 74.31
C LEU A 70 21.13 42.34 73.05
N ASP A 71 21.74 43.53 73.05
CA ASP A 71 22.56 44.01 71.94
C ASP A 71 23.74 43.06 71.67
N SER A 72 24.41 42.57 72.73
CA SER A 72 25.50 41.60 72.59
C SER A 72 25.04 40.25 72.03
N GLN A 73 23.81 39.82 72.34
CA GLN A 73 23.25 38.59 71.77
C GLN A 73 22.90 38.77 70.30
N GLU A 74 22.34 39.92 69.92
CA GLU A 74 22.02 40.29 68.55
C GLU A 74 23.29 40.35 67.67
N ASP A 75 24.33 41.06 68.12
CA ASP A 75 25.62 41.15 67.42
C ASP A 75 26.28 39.77 67.22
N ARG A 76 26.23 38.92 68.25
CA ARG A 76 26.78 37.56 68.15
C ARG A 76 25.96 36.71 67.17
N PHE A 77 24.63 36.86 67.18
CA PHE A 77 23.75 36.15 66.26
C PHE A 77 24.01 36.55 64.79
N TYR A 78 24.17 37.85 64.53
CA TYR A 78 24.54 38.34 63.20
C TYR A 78 25.93 37.89 62.75
N THR A 79 26.90 37.85 63.67
CA THR A 79 28.27 37.35 63.39
C THR A 79 28.25 35.86 63.02
N VAL A 80 27.48 35.04 63.74
CA VAL A 80 27.37 33.60 63.44
C VAL A 80 26.68 33.37 62.09
N ILE A 81 25.64 34.13 61.76
CA ILE A 81 24.96 34.01 60.45
C ILE A 81 25.89 34.44 59.32
N SER A 82 26.60 35.57 59.45
CA SER A 82 27.48 36.09 58.40
C SER A 82 28.71 35.19 58.17
N GLN A 83 29.20 34.50 59.20
CA GLN A 83 30.33 33.57 59.10
C GLN A 83 29.92 32.13 58.74
N SER A 84 28.63 31.78 58.69
CA SER A 84 28.17 30.42 58.40
C SER A 84 27.93 30.13 56.90
N GLY A 85 28.00 31.15 56.06
CA GLY A 85 27.89 31.03 54.61
C GLY A 85 29.13 30.41 53.96
N TYR A 86 28.97 29.89 52.74
CA TYR A 86 30.07 29.41 51.92
C TYR A 86 31.00 30.56 51.52
N ASP A 87 32.29 30.47 51.86
CA ASP A 87 33.33 31.46 51.56
C ASP A 87 34.33 30.89 50.54
N VAL A 88 34.36 31.42 49.32
CA VAL A 88 35.27 30.90 48.28
C VAL A 88 36.62 31.63 48.38
N ILE A 89 37.63 30.95 48.92
CA ILE A 89 38.91 31.57 49.29
C ILE A 89 39.93 31.66 48.15
N GLY A 90 39.69 30.97 47.03
CA GLY A 90 40.53 31.09 45.83
C GLY A 90 40.49 29.89 44.89
N ASP A 91 41.17 30.03 43.76
CA ASP A 91 41.37 28.96 42.78
C ASP A 91 42.64 28.19 43.13
N TYR A 92 42.57 26.86 43.22
CA TYR A 92 43.69 25.98 43.60
C TYR A 92 44.94 26.18 42.72
N GLU A 93 44.73 26.44 41.42
CA GLU A 93 45.82 26.63 40.46
C GLU A 93 46.53 27.98 40.61
N SER A 94 45.90 28.95 41.28
CA SER A 94 46.42 30.32 41.41
C SER A 94 47.43 30.48 42.56
N GLY A 95 47.61 29.46 43.39
CA GLY A 95 48.55 29.52 44.51
C GLY A 95 48.20 28.56 45.64
N ILE A 96 49.10 28.41 46.60
CA ILE A 96 48.88 27.61 47.80
C ILE A 96 47.80 28.27 48.67
N LEU A 97 46.73 27.54 48.97
CA LEU A 97 45.58 28.02 49.74
C LEU A 97 45.60 27.41 51.14
N THR A 98 45.25 28.19 52.15
CA THR A 98 45.10 27.71 53.53
C THR A 98 43.65 27.84 53.97
N ILE A 99 43.02 26.70 54.20
CA ILE A 99 41.65 26.54 54.66
C ILE A 99 41.70 26.53 56.18
N THR A 100 41.12 27.54 56.82
CA THR A 100 41.08 27.69 58.28
C THR A 100 39.71 27.35 58.86
N GLU A 101 38.66 27.32 58.03
CA GLU A 101 37.28 27.03 58.43
C GLU A 101 36.61 26.04 57.45
N TYR A 102 35.68 25.19 57.93
CA TYR A 102 35.07 24.14 57.09
C TYR A 102 34.06 24.68 56.05
N ASN A 103 33.57 25.90 56.21
CA ASN A 103 32.70 26.59 55.27
C ASN A 103 33.49 27.31 54.16
N GLN A 104 34.83 27.30 54.20
CA GLN A 104 35.67 27.79 53.13
C GLN A 104 35.79 26.77 52.00
N LEU A 105 35.65 27.24 50.76
CA LEU A 105 35.71 26.43 49.55
C LEU A 105 36.87 26.87 48.68
N VAL A 106 37.49 25.88 48.05
CA VAL A 106 38.49 26.05 47.01
C VAL A 106 37.82 25.79 45.66
N ARG A 107 38.15 26.59 44.63
CA ARG A 107 37.73 26.31 43.26
C ARG A 107 38.84 25.56 42.52
N TYR A 108 38.51 24.44 41.91
CA TYR A 108 39.43 23.67 41.08
C TYR A 108 38.65 23.06 39.91
N ASN A 109 39.20 23.14 38.70
CA ASN A 109 38.50 22.77 37.45
C ASN A 109 37.09 23.39 37.33
N ASN A 110 36.93 24.65 37.74
CA ASN A 110 35.67 25.40 37.71
C ASN A 110 34.55 24.86 38.63
N GLU A 111 34.86 23.91 39.51
CA GLU A 111 33.95 23.37 40.51
C GLU A 111 34.34 23.82 41.92
N LEU A 112 33.37 23.84 42.84
CA LEU A 112 33.60 24.22 44.24
C LEU A 112 33.79 22.99 45.12
N TRP A 113 34.86 23.01 45.90
CA TRP A 113 35.31 21.91 46.75
C TRP A 113 35.40 22.38 48.20
N LYS A 114 34.82 21.62 49.12
CA LYS A 114 34.91 21.88 50.57
C LYS A 114 35.75 20.81 51.25
N LEU A 115 36.41 21.19 52.33
CA LEU A 115 37.21 20.27 53.12
C LEU A 115 36.32 19.18 53.75
N THR A 116 36.76 17.93 53.76
CA THR A 116 36.04 16.87 54.47
C THR A 116 36.15 17.05 55.98
N ALA A 117 35.12 16.64 56.73
CA ALA A 117 35.14 16.71 58.19
C ALA A 117 36.24 15.84 58.85
N ALA A 118 36.86 14.93 58.09
CA ALA A 118 37.96 14.09 58.57
C ALA A 118 39.32 14.79 58.48
N THR A 119 39.45 15.84 57.66
CA THR A 119 40.69 16.62 57.55
C THR A 119 40.71 17.70 58.61
N SER A 120 41.74 17.71 59.47
CA SER A 120 41.88 18.71 60.51
C SER A 120 42.19 20.10 59.93
N LEU A 121 41.59 21.14 60.52
CA LEU A 121 41.90 22.53 60.24
C LEU A 121 43.03 23.05 61.15
N PRO A 122 43.90 23.97 60.68
CA PRO A 122 43.96 24.50 59.32
C PRO A 122 44.60 23.49 58.35
N TYR A 123 44.08 23.44 57.12
CA TYR A 123 44.63 22.64 56.03
C TYR A 123 45.25 23.57 54.98
N THR A 124 46.52 23.36 54.63
CA THR A 124 47.19 24.12 53.56
C THR A 124 47.41 23.18 52.38
N THR A 125 46.99 23.60 51.18
CA THR A 125 47.23 22.82 49.97
C THR A 125 48.73 22.64 49.73
N GLN A 126 49.13 21.49 49.21
CA GLN A 126 50.53 21.16 49.00
C GLN A 126 51.02 21.51 47.60
N GLY A 127 50.11 21.70 46.64
CA GLY A 127 50.46 22.17 45.31
C GLY A 127 49.39 23.04 44.66
N THR A 128 49.60 23.25 43.35
CA THR A 128 48.76 24.09 42.49
C THR A 128 48.58 23.48 41.09
N THR A 129 48.95 22.21 40.89
CA THR A 129 48.83 21.50 39.60
C THR A 129 47.91 20.30 39.72
N SER A 130 47.38 19.81 38.60
CA SER A 130 46.53 18.63 38.55
C SER A 130 47.19 17.39 39.16
N GLU A 131 48.49 17.19 38.94
CA GLU A 131 49.21 16.05 39.55
C GLU A 131 49.22 16.14 41.08
N THR A 132 49.42 17.33 41.64
CA THR A 132 49.38 17.54 43.11
C THR A 132 47.97 17.45 43.68
N TRP A 133 46.96 17.89 42.92
CA TRP A 133 45.56 17.70 43.29
C TRP A 133 45.23 16.20 43.38
N ASP A 134 45.52 15.43 42.33
CA ASP A 134 45.16 14.01 42.27
C ASP A 134 45.92 13.14 43.27
N SER A 135 47.18 13.48 43.57
CA SER A 135 48.05 12.65 44.42
C SER A 135 48.14 13.06 45.88
N LEU A 136 47.81 14.30 46.24
CA LEU A 136 48.01 14.83 47.61
C LEU A 136 46.77 15.52 48.17
N ASP A 137 46.24 16.52 47.46
CA ASP A 137 45.27 17.45 48.04
C ASP A 137 43.81 17.02 47.86
N GLY A 138 43.43 16.49 46.70
CA GLY A 138 42.05 16.18 46.33
C GLY A 138 41.35 15.17 47.26
N GLN A 139 42.11 14.27 47.89
CA GLN A 139 41.58 13.32 48.89
C GLN A 139 41.02 14.00 50.15
N HIS A 140 41.41 15.25 50.42
CA HIS A 140 40.99 16.01 51.59
C HIS A 140 39.72 16.84 51.34
N PHE A 141 39.21 16.86 50.11
CA PHE A 141 38.07 17.67 49.69
C PHE A 141 36.93 16.82 49.13
N VAL A 142 35.71 17.34 49.21
CA VAL A 142 34.52 16.83 48.55
C VAL A 142 33.88 17.92 47.71
N ASN A 143 33.42 17.53 46.53
CA ASN A 143 32.75 18.42 45.61
C ASN A 143 31.38 18.85 46.15
N VAL A 144 30.98 20.10 45.92
CA VAL A 144 29.73 20.69 46.42
C VAL A 144 28.69 20.92 45.30
N ALA A 145 28.96 20.47 44.06
CA ALA A 145 28.18 20.75 42.85
C ALA A 145 26.99 19.80 42.55
N ASP A 146 26.54 18.92 43.47
CA ASP A 146 25.39 18.01 43.25
C ASP A 146 24.10 18.74 42.83
N ALA A 147 23.89 19.97 43.30
CA ALA A 147 22.74 20.78 42.93
C ALA A 147 22.74 21.19 41.45
N ALA A 148 23.91 21.48 40.87
CA ALA A 148 24.05 21.85 39.46
C ALA A 148 23.74 20.66 38.56
N LEU A 149 24.29 19.47 38.87
CA LEU A 149 24.03 18.25 38.11
C LEU A 149 22.55 17.86 38.08
N ARG A 150 21.82 17.99 39.20
CA ARG A 150 20.37 17.71 39.26
C ARG A 150 19.56 18.68 38.40
N GLN A 151 19.96 19.95 38.38
CA GLN A 151 19.33 20.96 37.55
C GLN A 151 19.57 20.65 36.07
N GLU A 152 20.81 20.38 35.68
CA GLU A 152 21.15 20.04 34.29
C GLU A 152 20.49 18.75 33.80
N LEU A 153 20.30 17.74 34.67
CA LEU A 153 19.54 16.52 34.35
C LEU A 153 18.04 16.77 34.15
N THR A 154 17.49 17.82 34.78
CA THR A 154 16.06 18.18 34.69
C THR A 154 15.77 19.11 33.50
N ASP A 155 16.79 19.77 32.95
CA ASP A 155 16.66 20.63 31.79
C ASP A 155 16.19 19.85 30.55
N SER A 156 15.59 20.57 29.58
CA SER A 156 15.00 19.96 28.38
C SER A 156 15.98 19.17 27.51
N ASP A 157 17.29 19.39 27.69
CA ASP A 157 18.38 18.69 27.01
C ASP A 157 19.23 17.81 27.96
N GLY A 158 18.77 17.56 29.19
CA GLY A 158 19.51 16.83 30.23
C GLY A 158 19.90 15.40 29.85
N TYR A 159 19.27 14.84 28.80
CA TYR A 159 19.69 13.57 28.19
C TYR A 159 21.15 13.57 27.72
N LYS A 160 21.73 14.75 27.40
CA LYS A 160 23.15 14.91 27.06
C LYS A 160 24.12 14.46 28.16
N LEU A 161 23.65 14.40 29.41
CA LEU A 161 24.42 13.97 30.57
C LEU A 161 24.26 12.47 30.89
N VAL A 162 23.34 11.78 30.21
CA VAL A 162 23.14 10.33 30.37
C VAL A 162 24.04 9.61 29.36
N GLY A 163 25.02 8.88 29.87
CA GLY A 163 25.96 8.11 29.05
C GLY A 163 25.26 7.07 28.17
N GLN A 164 25.81 6.83 26.99
CA GLN A 164 25.33 5.84 26.03
C GLN A 164 26.49 4.96 25.60
N CYS A 165 26.20 3.70 25.26
CA CYS A 165 27.17 2.83 24.60
C CYS A 165 27.33 3.27 23.14
N ASN A 166 28.58 3.48 22.71
CA ASN A 166 28.87 4.05 21.39
C ASN A 166 28.46 3.14 20.22
N ASP A 167 28.71 1.83 20.34
CA ASP A 167 28.46 0.87 19.27
C ASP A 167 28.24 -0.55 19.81
N TYR A 168 27.79 -1.46 18.92
CA TYR A 168 27.44 -2.83 19.30
C TYR A 168 28.65 -3.64 19.74
N ALA A 169 29.85 -3.34 19.21
CA ALA A 169 31.07 -4.01 19.61
C ALA A 169 31.43 -3.65 21.06
N ALA A 170 31.34 -2.37 21.44
CA ALA A 170 31.52 -1.93 22.81
C ALA A 170 30.44 -2.49 23.75
N LEU A 171 29.19 -2.60 23.30
CA LEU A 171 28.10 -3.18 24.11
C LEU A 171 28.41 -4.63 24.53
N ARG A 172 29.05 -5.38 23.63
CA ARG A 172 29.46 -6.78 23.85
C ARG A 172 30.50 -6.92 24.97
N GLU A 173 31.24 -5.87 25.29
CA GLU A 173 32.28 -5.89 26.32
C GLU A 173 31.78 -5.42 27.71
N ILE A 174 30.58 -4.84 27.77
CA ILE A 174 30.02 -4.31 29.01
C ILE A 174 29.29 -5.41 29.78
N VAL A 175 29.90 -5.90 30.87
CA VAL A 175 29.29 -6.87 31.79
C VAL A 175 28.21 -6.19 32.65
N PRO A 176 26.94 -6.61 32.59
CA PRO A 176 25.88 -6.09 33.46
C PRO A 176 26.13 -6.41 34.94
N GLU A 177 25.70 -5.54 35.84
CA GLU A 177 25.80 -5.75 37.29
C GLU A 177 24.62 -6.58 37.84
N LYS A 178 23.46 -6.48 37.19
CA LYS A 178 22.22 -7.17 37.57
C LYS A 178 21.32 -7.39 36.36
N ALA A 179 20.41 -8.36 36.46
CA ALA A 179 19.36 -8.57 35.47
C ALA A 179 18.36 -7.41 35.50
N GLY A 180 17.87 -7.01 34.33
CA GLY A 180 16.97 -5.87 34.18
C GLY A 180 17.67 -4.50 34.15
N GLN A 181 19.01 -4.45 34.21
CA GLN A 181 19.77 -3.23 33.95
C GLN A 181 19.50 -2.76 32.52
N ARG A 182 19.38 -1.45 32.31
CA ARG A 182 19.14 -0.86 31.00
C ARG A 182 20.39 -0.17 30.48
N MET A 183 20.59 -0.25 29.17
CA MET A 183 21.67 0.43 28.46
C MET A 183 21.10 1.00 27.17
N LEU A 184 21.44 2.25 26.87
CA LEU A 184 21.15 2.80 25.55
C LEU A 184 22.34 2.60 24.63
N LEU A 185 22.11 1.95 23.49
CA LEU A 185 23.02 1.89 22.38
C LEU A 185 22.77 3.10 21.47
N ARG A 186 23.80 3.90 21.22
CA ARG A 186 23.72 5.08 20.34
C ARG A 186 23.44 4.69 18.89
N GLU A 187 24.16 3.71 18.39
CA GLU A 187 24.16 3.24 16.99
C GLU A 187 24.80 1.85 16.93
N TYR A 188 24.57 1.08 15.86
CA TYR A 188 25.15 -0.26 15.72
C TYR A 188 26.66 -0.17 15.43
N THR A 189 27.05 0.69 14.50
CA THR A 189 28.44 1.01 14.16
C THR A 189 28.67 2.50 14.38
N PHE A 190 29.73 2.87 15.10
CA PHE A 190 30.02 4.24 15.47
C PHE A 190 30.14 5.19 14.25
N GLY A 191 29.52 6.36 14.32
CA GLY A 191 29.51 7.39 13.29
C GLY A 191 28.54 7.18 12.12
N THR A 192 27.62 6.21 12.20
CA THR A 192 26.66 5.90 11.13
C THR A 192 25.28 6.52 11.35
N GLY A 193 24.84 6.66 12.60
CA GLY A 193 23.52 7.15 13.00
C GLY A 193 22.40 6.11 12.92
N TYR A 194 22.72 4.82 12.74
CA TYR A 194 21.73 3.75 12.49
C TYR A 194 21.84 2.61 13.50
N GLY A 195 20.73 1.90 13.75
CA GLY A 195 20.71 0.65 14.53
C GLY A 195 20.86 0.79 16.05
N GLY A 196 20.77 2.02 16.59
CA GLY A 196 20.74 2.27 18.03
C GLY A 196 19.47 1.73 18.70
N GLY A 197 19.27 2.06 19.97
CA GLY A 197 18.07 1.68 20.74
C GLY A 197 18.39 1.22 22.15
N GLU A 198 17.35 0.85 22.89
CA GLU A 198 17.49 0.42 24.28
C GLU A 198 17.67 -1.11 24.39
N PHE A 199 18.55 -1.51 25.30
CA PHE A 199 18.80 -2.89 25.66
C PHE A 199 18.57 -3.10 27.16
N VAL A 200 18.11 -4.30 27.51
CA VAL A 200 17.95 -4.77 28.88
C VAL A 200 18.83 -6.00 29.11
N SER A 201 19.52 -6.04 30.24
CA SER A 201 20.37 -7.18 30.60
C SER A 201 19.53 -8.38 31.01
N VAL A 202 19.93 -9.56 30.54
CA VAL A 202 19.33 -10.84 30.92
C VAL A 202 20.43 -11.76 31.46
N SER A 203 20.15 -12.38 32.61
CA SER A 203 21.04 -13.36 33.22
C SER A 203 20.84 -14.73 32.57
N GLY A 204 21.94 -15.40 32.24
CA GLY A 204 21.98 -16.72 31.61
C GLY A 204 22.70 -16.71 30.27
N SER A 205 22.79 -17.89 29.66
CA SER A 205 23.35 -18.07 28.33
C SER A 205 22.37 -17.61 27.24
N GLY A 206 22.85 -16.87 26.25
CA GLY A 206 22.12 -16.50 25.04
C GLY A 206 22.88 -16.89 23.77
N SER A 207 22.29 -16.65 22.61
CA SER A 207 22.98 -16.74 21.32
C SER A 207 23.09 -15.36 20.72
N ASP A 208 24.30 -14.96 20.32
CA ASP A 208 24.52 -13.67 19.69
C ASP A 208 24.01 -13.73 18.24
N ASP A 209 23.00 -12.92 17.94
CA ASP A 209 22.41 -12.83 16.60
C ASP A 209 22.91 -11.57 15.85
N GLY A 210 23.81 -10.80 16.49
CA GLY A 210 24.39 -9.58 15.96
C GLY A 210 23.36 -8.49 15.72
N GLY A 211 22.31 -8.39 16.55
CA GLY A 211 21.41 -7.23 16.56
C GLY A 211 20.41 -7.19 17.71
N ALA A 212 19.62 -8.24 17.89
CA ALA A 212 18.58 -8.31 18.92
C ALA A 212 19.11 -8.84 20.27
N ASN A 213 20.01 -9.82 20.25
CA ASN A 213 20.71 -10.33 21.43
C ASN A 213 22.22 -10.17 21.25
N CYS A 214 22.83 -9.36 22.11
CA CYS A 214 24.28 -9.15 22.19
C CYS A 214 24.84 -9.93 23.37
N VAL A 215 25.56 -11.03 23.12
CA VAL A 215 26.06 -11.91 24.18
C VAL A 215 27.40 -11.39 24.69
N VAL A 216 27.47 -11.15 26.00
CA VAL A 216 28.70 -10.69 26.67
C VAL A 216 29.55 -11.88 27.09
N ASN A 217 28.94 -12.88 27.73
CA ASN A 217 29.57 -14.13 28.15
C ASN A 217 28.50 -15.21 28.46
N ASP A 218 28.92 -16.39 28.95
CA ASP A 218 28.01 -17.51 29.27
C ASP A 218 26.95 -17.19 30.33
N SER A 219 27.09 -16.08 31.07
CA SER A 219 26.19 -15.68 32.16
C SER A 219 25.35 -14.44 31.85
N TRP A 220 25.66 -13.70 30.78
CA TRP A 220 25.03 -12.42 30.49
C TRP A 220 24.93 -12.11 29.01
N TYR A 221 23.77 -11.55 28.64
CA TYR A 221 23.58 -10.91 27.35
C TYR A 221 22.67 -9.68 27.48
N TRP A 222 22.83 -8.74 26.55
CA TRP A 222 21.96 -7.60 26.35
C TRP A 222 20.90 -7.96 25.32
N LYS A 223 19.63 -7.84 25.69
CA LYS A 223 18.49 -8.05 24.81
C LYS A 223 17.86 -6.71 24.44
N ARG A 224 17.67 -6.45 23.15
CA ARG A 224 16.96 -5.28 22.65
C ARG A 224 15.52 -5.26 23.17
N THR A 225 15.04 -4.07 23.55
CA THR A 225 13.69 -3.90 24.14
C THR A 225 12.59 -3.67 23.12
N ASP A 226 12.93 -3.25 21.90
CA ASP A 226 11.99 -3.02 20.81
C ASP A 226 11.18 -4.29 20.49
N ASP A 227 9.92 -4.10 20.10
CA ASP A 227 9.09 -5.21 19.64
C ASP A 227 9.68 -5.81 18.35
N PRO A 228 9.61 -7.15 18.13
CA PRO A 228 10.21 -7.80 16.96
C PRO A 228 9.80 -7.20 15.60
N ASP A 229 8.59 -6.65 15.49
CA ASP A 229 8.05 -6.04 14.27
C ASP A 229 8.54 -4.59 14.03
N GLN A 230 9.21 -3.99 15.02
CA GLN A 230 9.89 -2.69 14.89
C GLN A 230 11.34 -2.84 14.46
N LEU A 231 11.88 -4.07 14.46
CA LEU A 231 13.25 -4.32 14.02
C LEU A 231 13.36 -4.27 12.50
N ASP A 232 14.51 -3.79 12.05
CA ASP A 232 14.89 -3.70 10.65
C ASP A 232 16.38 -4.02 10.50
N VAL A 233 16.85 -4.12 9.25
CA VAL A 233 18.25 -4.49 8.94
C VAL A 233 19.30 -3.56 9.57
N THR A 234 18.93 -2.32 9.94
CA THR A 234 19.89 -1.39 10.54
C THR A 234 20.22 -1.75 11.99
N HIS A 235 19.28 -2.35 12.71
CA HIS A 235 19.49 -2.92 14.04
C HIS A 235 20.47 -4.10 14.03
N PHE A 236 20.72 -4.67 12.84
CA PHE A 236 21.70 -5.72 12.58
C PHE A 236 22.92 -5.19 11.82
N GLY A 237 23.08 -3.87 11.69
CA GLY A 237 24.28 -3.22 11.16
C GLY A 237 24.25 -2.82 9.68
N ALA A 238 23.09 -2.85 9.01
CA ALA A 238 22.97 -2.26 7.69
C ALA A 238 23.00 -0.73 7.77
N VAL A 239 23.62 -0.08 6.78
CA VAL A 239 23.70 1.38 6.71
C VAL A 239 23.31 1.83 5.29
N PRO A 240 22.18 2.56 5.13
CA PRO A 240 21.74 3.02 3.83
C PRO A 240 22.82 3.83 3.09
N GLY A 241 22.98 3.60 1.78
CA GLY A 241 23.86 4.37 0.89
C GLY A 241 25.35 4.08 1.04
N THR A 242 25.73 3.07 1.83
CA THR A 242 27.14 2.73 2.11
C THR A 242 27.51 1.35 1.59
N SER A 243 28.40 0.62 2.28
CA SER A 243 28.86 -0.71 1.91
C SER A 243 27.72 -1.74 1.85
N ASP A 244 28.02 -2.88 1.24
CA ASP A 244 27.10 -4.00 1.12
C ASP A 244 26.49 -4.40 2.47
N SER A 245 25.16 -4.50 2.49
CA SER A 245 24.35 -4.85 3.66
C SER A 245 24.10 -6.35 3.78
N HIS A 246 24.74 -7.18 2.94
CA HIS A 246 24.63 -8.64 2.93
C HIS A 246 24.66 -9.26 4.34
N ASP A 247 25.71 -8.99 5.13
CA ASP A 247 25.86 -9.61 6.45
C ASP A 247 24.76 -9.19 7.43
N ALA A 248 24.31 -7.94 7.37
CA ALA A 248 23.24 -7.43 8.22
C ALA A 248 21.89 -8.05 7.85
N VAL A 249 21.61 -8.16 6.55
CA VAL A 249 20.42 -8.85 6.02
C VAL A 249 20.43 -10.31 6.44
N LEU A 250 21.58 -11.00 6.34
CA LEU A 250 21.72 -12.40 6.72
C LEU A 250 21.55 -12.60 8.23
N ARG A 251 22.09 -11.71 9.07
CA ARG A 251 21.88 -11.73 10.53
C ARG A 251 20.40 -11.58 10.87
N MET A 252 19.71 -10.58 10.32
CA MET A 252 18.28 -10.39 10.54
C MET A 252 17.48 -11.60 10.04
N TYR A 253 17.81 -12.11 8.85
CA TYR A 253 17.14 -13.29 8.27
C TYR A 253 17.26 -14.50 9.21
N ASN A 254 18.46 -14.81 9.69
CA ASN A 254 18.69 -15.96 10.58
C ASN A 254 18.02 -15.78 11.94
N TRP A 255 18.06 -14.57 12.51
CA TRP A 255 17.35 -14.23 13.74
C TRP A 255 15.84 -14.43 13.57
N ALA A 256 15.26 -13.89 12.50
CA ALA A 256 13.83 -14.00 12.22
C ALA A 256 13.44 -15.47 11.97
N GLN A 257 14.20 -16.23 11.17
CA GLN A 257 13.93 -17.65 10.94
C GLN A 257 13.95 -18.49 12.24
N SER A 258 14.76 -18.10 13.23
CA SER A 258 14.86 -18.82 14.49
C SER A 258 13.79 -18.44 15.51
N ASN A 259 13.29 -17.20 15.47
CA ASN A 259 12.42 -16.65 16.51
C ASN A 259 11.05 -16.20 15.99
N TYR A 260 11.01 -15.49 14.86
CA TYR A 260 9.80 -14.86 14.29
C TYR A 260 9.78 -14.94 12.75
N PRO A 261 9.56 -16.13 12.14
CA PRO A 261 9.68 -16.30 10.68
C PRO A 261 8.73 -15.41 9.86
N SER A 262 7.61 -14.98 10.46
CA SER A 262 6.64 -14.07 9.84
C SER A 262 7.07 -12.60 9.85
N VAL A 263 8.02 -12.19 10.71
CA VAL A 263 8.63 -10.85 10.67
C VAL A 263 9.60 -10.77 9.48
N GLY A 264 10.42 -11.80 9.32
CA GLY A 264 11.39 -11.93 8.23
C GLY A 264 12.41 -10.78 8.20
N VAL A 265 12.79 -10.37 6.99
CA VAL A 265 13.69 -9.24 6.76
C VAL A 265 12.86 -7.99 6.47
N GLN A 266 13.14 -6.92 7.20
CA GLN A 266 12.50 -5.62 7.06
C GLN A 266 13.56 -4.55 6.76
N PHE A 267 13.38 -3.78 5.69
CA PHE A 267 14.21 -2.61 5.42
C PHE A 267 13.49 -1.32 5.83
N PRO A 268 14.21 -0.31 6.33
CA PRO A 268 13.69 1.05 6.45
C PRO A 268 13.82 1.82 5.13
N PRO A 269 13.33 3.07 5.05
CA PRO A 269 13.54 3.94 3.90
C PRO A 269 15.04 4.14 3.63
N GLY A 270 15.46 4.06 2.38
CA GLY A 270 16.87 4.20 2.00
C GLY A 270 17.28 3.34 0.82
N ALA A 271 18.50 3.55 0.34
CA ALA A 271 19.12 2.74 -0.69
C ALA A 271 20.08 1.72 -0.06
N PHE A 272 19.99 0.46 -0.44
CA PHE A 272 20.83 -0.62 0.09
C PHE A 272 21.49 -1.38 -1.05
N LEU A 273 22.81 -1.60 -0.93
CA LEU A 273 23.50 -2.62 -1.70
C LEU A 273 23.31 -3.95 -0.96
N VAL A 274 22.78 -4.97 -1.63
CA VAL A 274 22.56 -6.30 -1.04
C VAL A 274 23.06 -7.36 -2.02
N SER A 275 24.24 -7.93 -1.75
CA SER A 275 24.71 -9.11 -2.48
C SER A 275 23.85 -10.35 -2.20
N PRO A 276 23.81 -11.34 -3.10
CA PRO A 276 22.89 -12.48 -3.05
C PRO A 276 22.78 -13.17 -1.69
N ILE A 277 21.55 -13.35 -1.21
CA ILE A 277 21.17 -14.14 -0.05
C ILE A 277 20.62 -15.48 -0.55
N ASP A 278 21.36 -16.57 -0.31
CA ASP A 278 20.98 -17.93 -0.73
C ASP A 278 20.64 -18.81 0.49
N ASP A 279 19.34 -19.09 0.67
CA ASP A 279 18.82 -20.08 1.63
C ASP A 279 18.10 -21.23 0.89
N SER A 280 18.55 -21.55 -0.33
CA SER A 280 17.94 -22.59 -1.15
C SER A 280 18.24 -24.02 -0.66
N ALA A 281 19.25 -24.19 0.19
CA ALA A 281 19.61 -25.47 0.80
C ALA A 281 18.62 -25.93 1.88
N THR A 282 17.88 -25.00 2.49
CA THR A 282 16.99 -25.29 3.64
C THR A 282 15.54 -25.09 3.24
N SER A 283 14.68 -26.08 3.51
CA SER A 283 13.24 -25.89 3.34
C SER A 283 12.66 -25.06 4.49
N ARG A 284 12.04 -23.92 4.16
CA ARG A 284 11.41 -23.02 5.11
C ARG A 284 9.88 -23.08 5.04
N SER A 285 9.25 -22.82 6.18
CA SER A 285 7.79 -22.67 6.24
C SER A 285 7.34 -21.28 5.79
N TYR A 286 8.11 -20.25 6.14
CA TYR A 286 7.83 -18.84 5.86
C TYR A 286 9.13 -18.11 5.50
N VAL A 287 9.06 -17.26 4.48
CA VAL A 287 10.09 -16.28 4.14
C VAL A 287 9.37 -14.96 3.89
N ARG A 288 9.80 -13.90 4.57
CA ARG A 288 9.34 -12.53 4.33
C ARG A 288 10.55 -11.63 4.07
N PHE A 289 10.49 -10.83 3.02
CA PHE A 289 11.57 -9.90 2.63
C PHE A 289 10.98 -8.61 2.07
N VAL A 290 10.89 -7.58 2.91
CA VAL A 290 10.00 -6.44 2.65
C VAL A 290 10.69 -5.10 2.94
N GLY A 291 10.46 -4.13 2.06
CA GLY A 291 10.89 -2.74 2.21
C GLY A 291 10.03 -1.92 3.18
N ALA A 292 10.35 -0.65 3.36
CA ALA A 292 9.66 0.20 4.31
C ALA A 292 8.17 0.34 3.98
N GLY A 293 7.34 0.00 4.96
CA GLY A 293 5.88 0.03 4.85
C GLY A 293 5.34 1.45 4.87
N ARG A 294 5.35 2.14 3.74
CA ARG A 294 4.21 3.03 3.46
C ARG A 294 3.15 2.12 2.84
N GLN A 295 1.92 2.14 3.34
CA GLN A 295 0.76 1.54 2.66
C GLN A 295 0.45 2.31 1.36
N ALA A 296 1.46 2.55 0.52
CA ALA A 296 1.25 3.04 -0.81
C ALA A 296 0.57 1.92 -1.58
N ARG A 297 -0.67 2.16 -2.00
CA ARG A 297 -1.40 1.29 -2.94
C ARG A 297 -0.86 1.42 -4.37
N PHE A 298 0.42 1.81 -4.49
CA PHE A 298 1.07 2.16 -5.74
C PHE A 298 2.59 2.02 -5.60
N GLY A 299 3.18 1.01 -6.24
CA GLY A 299 4.59 0.64 -6.12
C GLY A 299 5.61 1.74 -6.42
N TYR A 300 5.29 2.77 -7.22
CA TYR A 300 6.20 3.89 -7.48
C TYR A 300 6.61 4.70 -6.24
N PHE A 301 5.89 4.57 -5.12
CA PHE A 301 6.19 5.29 -3.88
C PHE A 301 6.92 4.43 -2.84
N SER A 302 7.43 3.26 -3.23
CA SER A 302 8.35 2.48 -2.39
C SER A 302 9.58 3.31 -2.03
N THR A 303 9.90 3.42 -0.74
CA THR A 303 11.00 4.26 -0.24
C THR A 303 12.29 3.47 0.00
N THR A 304 12.26 2.16 -0.22
CA THR A 304 13.42 1.28 -0.14
C THR A 304 13.87 0.93 -1.54
N THR A 305 15.12 1.24 -1.87
CA THR A 305 15.76 0.86 -3.13
C THR A 305 16.84 -0.17 -2.87
N ILE A 306 16.83 -1.28 -3.60
CA ILE A 306 17.89 -2.29 -3.57
C ILE A 306 18.66 -2.26 -4.90
N THR A 307 19.97 -2.16 -4.79
CA THR A 307 20.95 -2.52 -5.82
C THR A 307 21.73 -3.75 -5.37
N SER A 308 22.43 -4.43 -6.27
CA SER A 308 23.19 -5.64 -5.92
C SER A 308 24.57 -5.62 -6.59
N ASP A 309 25.30 -6.71 -6.41
CA ASP A 309 26.69 -6.90 -6.87
C ASP A 309 26.82 -7.25 -8.35
N LYS A 310 25.72 -7.30 -9.11
CA LYS A 310 25.65 -7.75 -10.52
C LYS A 310 26.01 -9.22 -10.71
N SER A 311 25.92 -10.04 -9.65
CA SER A 311 26.08 -11.50 -9.73
C SER A 311 25.07 -12.14 -10.68
N THR A 312 25.40 -13.35 -11.15
CA THR A 312 24.46 -14.18 -11.92
C THR A 312 23.36 -14.79 -11.03
N SER A 313 23.51 -14.74 -9.71
CA SER A 313 22.52 -15.23 -8.75
C SER A 313 21.51 -14.14 -8.40
N PRO A 314 20.22 -14.48 -8.21
CA PRO A 314 19.23 -13.51 -7.77
C PRO A 314 19.58 -12.96 -6.38
N VAL A 315 19.11 -11.74 -6.07
CA VAL A 315 19.32 -11.10 -4.76
C VAL A 315 18.81 -11.98 -3.61
N LEU A 316 17.66 -12.64 -3.79
CA LEU A 316 17.09 -13.55 -2.81
C LEU A 316 16.73 -14.88 -3.48
N LYS A 317 17.39 -15.96 -3.03
CA LYS A 317 17.10 -17.33 -3.46
C LYS A 317 16.69 -18.17 -2.26
N VAL A 318 15.50 -18.77 -2.31
CA VAL A 318 14.93 -19.50 -1.18
C VAL A 318 14.27 -20.81 -1.61
N LYS A 319 14.05 -21.69 -0.64
CA LYS A 319 13.20 -22.88 -0.78
C LYS A 319 12.11 -22.83 0.29
N SER A 320 11.02 -22.09 0.03
CA SER A 320 9.96 -21.86 1.03
C SER A 320 8.57 -22.20 0.53
N ARG A 321 7.75 -22.79 1.42
CA ARG A 321 6.33 -23.08 1.13
C ARG A 321 5.48 -21.80 1.04
N ARG A 322 5.81 -20.79 1.85
CA ARG A 322 5.09 -19.50 1.91
C ARG A 322 6.06 -18.34 1.83
N VAL A 323 5.78 -17.41 0.94
CA VAL A 323 6.65 -16.27 0.65
C VAL A 323 5.85 -14.97 0.64
N GLU A 324 6.41 -13.94 1.24
CA GLU A 324 6.00 -12.55 1.08
C GLU A 324 7.21 -11.67 0.69
N VAL A 325 7.11 -10.96 -0.43
CA VAL A 325 8.15 -10.02 -0.91
C VAL A 325 7.47 -8.74 -1.36
N GLY A 326 7.94 -7.56 -0.92
CA GLY A 326 7.29 -6.34 -1.40
C GLY A 326 7.87 -5.03 -0.91
N GLY A 327 7.33 -3.92 -1.45
CA GLY A 327 7.68 -2.56 -1.03
C GLY A 327 9.10 -2.13 -1.40
N ILE A 328 9.65 -2.66 -2.50
CA ILE A 328 11.05 -2.46 -2.91
C ILE A 328 11.12 -1.98 -4.35
N ILE A 329 11.97 -0.99 -4.59
CA ILE A 329 12.47 -0.65 -5.92
C ILE A 329 13.77 -1.42 -6.14
N PHE A 330 13.78 -2.37 -7.07
CA PHE A 330 15.01 -3.02 -7.50
C PHE A 330 15.60 -2.27 -8.68
N ASN A 331 16.86 -1.86 -8.57
CA ASN A 331 17.64 -1.33 -9.68
C ASN A 331 18.73 -2.34 -10.05
N GLY A 332 18.52 -3.07 -11.15
CA GLY A 332 19.47 -4.06 -11.66
C GLY A 332 20.70 -3.48 -12.36
N GLN A 333 20.83 -2.15 -12.42
CA GLN A 333 22.02 -1.43 -12.89
C GLN A 333 22.43 -1.73 -14.36
N ASN A 334 21.50 -2.23 -15.17
CA ASN A 334 21.63 -2.21 -16.64
C ASN A 334 21.26 -0.83 -17.19
N THR A 335 21.41 -0.65 -18.50
CA THR A 335 21.04 0.62 -19.15
C THR A 335 19.86 0.45 -20.08
N THR A 336 19.37 1.55 -20.65
CA THR A 336 18.31 1.55 -21.66
C THR A 336 18.75 0.94 -22.99
N THR A 337 20.04 0.72 -23.20
CA THR A 337 20.61 0.27 -24.49
C THR A 337 21.54 -0.94 -24.38
N ALA A 338 21.93 -1.38 -23.19
CA ALA A 338 22.80 -2.54 -23.00
C ALA A 338 22.49 -3.32 -21.71
N GLN A 339 22.51 -4.65 -21.84
CA GLN A 339 22.55 -5.61 -20.73
C GLN A 339 24.01 -5.82 -20.29
N SER A 340 24.38 -5.19 -19.17
CA SER A 340 25.69 -5.30 -18.52
C SER A 340 25.82 -6.48 -17.56
N ASN A 341 24.70 -7.03 -17.08
CA ASN A 341 24.64 -8.16 -16.15
C ASN A 341 23.32 -8.93 -16.33
N THR A 342 23.23 -10.10 -15.71
CA THR A 342 22.04 -10.98 -15.77
C THR A 342 21.43 -11.21 -14.39
N GLN A 343 21.61 -10.27 -13.45
CA GLN A 343 21.10 -10.44 -12.10
C GLN A 343 19.59 -10.25 -12.05
N GLY A 344 18.90 -11.26 -11.52
CA GLY A 344 17.49 -11.18 -11.14
C GLY A 344 17.30 -10.73 -9.69
N PHE A 345 16.05 -10.64 -9.22
CA PHE A 345 15.78 -10.24 -7.84
C PHE A 345 15.42 -11.43 -6.94
N PHE A 346 14.41 -12.21 -7.31
CA PHE A 346 13.85 -13.23 -6.43
C PHE A 346 13.66 -14.58 -7.13
N GLN A 347 14.04 -15.66 -6.45
CA GLN A 347 13.75 -17.03 -6.89
C GLN A 347 13.33 -17.91 -5.71
N ASN A 348 12.16 -18.55 -5.84
CA ASN A 348 11.74 -19.63 -4.93
C ASN A 348 11.77 -20.98 -5.66
N ILE A 349 12.64 -21.87 -5.21
CA ILE A 349 12.85 -23.20 -5.80
C ILE A 349 11.99 -24.29 -5.13
N MET A 350 11.01 -23.92 -4.31
CA MET A 350 10.12 -24.88 -3.65
C MET A 350 9.25 -25.61 -4.68
N THR A 351 9.53 -26.89 -4.89
CA THR A 351 8.72 -27.79 -5.72
C THR A 351 7.52 -28.34 -4.93
N GLN A 352 6.58 -28.97 -5.63
CA GLN A 352 5.41 -29.61 -5.03
C GLN A 352 4.52 -28.65 -4.23
N GLY A 353 4.46 -27.41 -4.71
CA GLY A 353 3.58 -26.39 -4.18
C GLY A 353 4.31 -25.23 -3.52
N GLN A 354 3.98 -24.01 -3.91
CA GLN A 354 4.27 -22.80 -3.15
C GLN A 354 3.10 -21.81 -3.12
N TYR A 355 3.07 -20.98 -2.07
CA TYR A 355 2.19 -19.84 -1.90
C TYR A 355 3.05 -18.58 -1.89
N THR A 356 2.86 -17.69 -2.85
CA THR A 356 3.76 -16.55 -3.02
C THR A 356 2.96 -15.27 -3.20
N HIS A 357 3.23 -14.28 -2.36
CA HIS A 357 2.68 -12.95 -2.48
C HIS A 357 3.80 -11.95 -2.76
N ILE A 358 3.78 -11.34 -3.93
CA ILE A 358 4.71 -10.28 -4.31
C ILE A 358 3.93 -9.02 -4.61
N TYR A 359 4.25 -7.93 -3.93
CA TYR A 359 3.46 -6.70 -4.02
C TYR A 359 4.30 -5.42 -3.99
N ASN A 360 3.79 -4.34 -4.59
CA ASN A 360 4.41 -3.01 -4.55
C ASN A 360 5.90 -3.01 -4.96
N MET A 361 6.20 -3.69 -6.06
CA MET A 361 7.57 -3.79 -6.56
C MET A 361 7.77 -2.91 -7.79
N VAL A 362 8.94 -2.28 -7.89
CA VAL A 362 9.37 -1.61 -9.11
C VAL A 362 10.67 -2.24 -9.59
N MET A 363 10.64 -2.82 -10.77
CA MET A 363 11.77 -3.52 -11.40
C MET A 363 12.38 -2.63 -12.48
N ASN A 364 13.46 -1.95 -12.14
CA ASN A 364 14.16 -1.07 -13.06
C ASN A 364 15.47 -1.72 -13.51
N TYR A 365 15.72 -1.73 -14.82
CA TYR A 365 17.00 -2.16 -15.38
C TYR A 365 17.45 -3.57 -14.94
N SER A 366 16.49 -4.48 -14.68
CA SER A 366 16.79 -5.87 -14.30
C SER A 366 17.50 -6.58 -15.44
N GLY A 367 18.58 -7.29 -15.11
CA GLY A 367 19.37 -8.04 -16.08
C GLY A 367 18.84 -9.45 -16.28
N GLY A 368 18.44 -10.10 -15.20
CA GLY A 368 17.86 -11.44 -15.21
C GLY A 368 16.40 -11.44 -14.79
N VAL A 369 15.88 -12.63 -14.57
CA VAL A 369 14.49 -12.85 -14.19
C VAL A 369 14.15 -12.11 -12.90
N GLY A 370 13.14 -11.24 -12.95
CA GLY A 370 12.73 -10.45 -11.80
C GLY A 370 12.24 -11.33 -10.65
N PHE A 371 11.17 -12.09 -10.91
CA PHE A 371 10.55 -13.01 -9.96
C PHE A 371 10.40 -14.39 -10.60
N ALA A 372 11.08 -15.39 -10.03
CA ALA A 372 11.01 -16.78 -10.48
C ALA A 372 10.33 -17.67 -9.44
N VAL A 373 9.25 -18.33 -9.83
CA VAL A 373 8.49 -19.29 -9.00
C VAL A 373 8.29 -20.61 -9.75
N VAL A 374 8.10 -21.71 -9.02
CA VAL A 374 7.90 -23.06 -9.54
C VAL A 374 6.76 -23.78 -8.81
N ASP A 375 5.95 -24.59 -9.48
CA ASP A 375 4.88 -25.38 -8.86
C ASP A 375 3.92 -24.53 -7.99
N THR A 376 3.39 -23.43 -8.53
CA THR A 376 2.53 -22.53 -7.76
C THR A 376 1.16 -23.15 -7.47
N ILE A 377 0.59 -22.86 -6.29
CA ILE A 377 -0.79 -23.26 -5.92
C ILE A 377 -1.72 -22.06 -5.81
N ASP A 378 -1.26 -20.98 -5.18
CA ASP A 378 -1.95 -19.68 -5.10
C ASP A 378 -0.88 -18.60 -4.99
N THR A 379 -0.79 -17.78 -6.04
CA THR A 379 0.26 -16.79 -6.18
C THR A 379 -0.34 -15.48 -6.63
N LEU A 380 -0.08 -14.42 -5.85
CA LEU A 380 -0.52 -13.06 -6.17
C LEU A 380 0.70 -12.19 -6.47
N PHE A 381 0.69 -11.60 -7.66
CA PHE A 381 1.55 -10.48 -8.01
C PHE A 381 0.67 -9.23 -8.11
N ALA A 382 0.85 -8.27 -7.21
CA ALA A 382 0.05 -7.05 -7.14
C ALA A 382 0.93 -5.80 -7.27
N ASP A 383 0.47 -4.77 -7.98
CA ASP A 383 1.17 -3.47 -8.02
C ASP A 383 2.65 -3.60 -8.45
N ILE A 384 2.88 -4.32 -9.56
CA ILE A 384 4.21 -4.56 -10.11
C ILE A 384 4.44 -3.64 -11.30
N TYR A 385 5.55 -2.91 -11.25
CA TYR A 385 5.97 -1.99 -12.30
C TYR A 385 7.33 -2.39 -12.82
N SER A 386 7.59 -2.19 -14.11
CA SER A 386 8.94 -2.42 -14.64
C SER A 386 9.34 -1.46 -15.74
N ASN A 387 10.61 -1.08 -15.77
CA ASN A 387 11.19 -0.27 -16.85
C ASN A 387 12.52 -0.86 -17.31
N TYR A 388 12.72 -0.95 -18.62
CA TYR A 388 14.01 -1.33 -19.24
C TYR A 388 14.60 -2.65 -18.71
N CYS A 389 13.76 -3.65 -18.46
CA CYS A 389 14.20 -4.99 -18.06
C CYS A 389 14.62 -5.83 -19.28
N TRP A 390 15.62 -6.69 -19.09
CA TRP A 390 16.28 -7.45 -20.17
C TRP A 390 15.94 -8.95 -20.19
N ASP A 391 15.17 -9.42 -19.21
CA ASP A 391 14.67 -10.80 -19.11
C ASP A 391 13.28 -10.77 -18.43
N SER A 392 12.61 -11.92 -18.33
CA SER A 392 11.25 -12.04 -17.77
C SER A 392 11.12 -11.32 -16.43
N VAL A 393 10.18 -10.41 -16.31
CA VAL A 393 9.87 -9.75 -15.03
C VAL A 393 9.23 -10.76 -14.09
N ILE A 394 8.29 -11.56 -14.60
CA ILE A 394 7.65 -12.64 -13.86
C ILE A 394 7.80 -13.93 -14.66
N LYS A 395 8.30 -14.97 -14.00
CA LYS A 395 8.44 -16.30 -14.57
C LYS A 395 7.88 -17.35 -13.62
N ALA A 396 6.94 -18.14 -14.12
CA ALA A 396 6.40 -19.30 -13.43
C ALA A 396 6.75 -20.58 -14.20
N THR A 397 7.31 -21.57 -13.51
CA THR A 397 7.65 -22.86 -14.08
C THR A 397 7.01 -24.00 -13.29
N TYR A 398 7.26 -25.23 -13.72
CA TYR A 398 6.81 -26.44 -13.05
C TYR A 398 7.95 -27.48 -13.05
N SER A 399 8.02 -28.31 -12.02
CA SER A 399 9.12 -29.24 -11.75
C SER A 399 8.97 -30.58 -12.48
N SER A 400 7.74 -30.94 -12.85
CA SER A 400 7.33 -32.27 -13.34
C SER A 400 7.49 -33.41 -12.32
N GLU A 401 7.88 -33.11 -11.07
CA GLU A 401 7.89 -34.10 -10.00
C GLU A 401 6.45 -34.50 -9.66
N ASN A 402 6.15 -35.77 -9.40
CA ASN A 402 4.83 -36.21 -8.91
C ASN A 402 3.61 -35.57 -9.62
N SER A 403 3.69 -35.39 -10.94
CA SER A 403 2.65 -34.75 -11.77
C SER A 403 2.45 -33.24 -11.54
N TRP A 404 3.40 -32.55 -10.94
CA TRP A 404 3.48 -31.09 -10.91
C TRP A 404 3.95 -30.56 -12.27
N ASP A 405 3.06 -30.58 -13.28
CA ASP A 405 3.34 -30.28 -14.68
C ASP A 405 2.79 -28.93 -15.17
N HIS A 406 2.34 -28.10 -14.23
CA HIS A 406 1.70 -26.81 -14.46
C HIS A 406 1.76 -25.90 -13.21
N SER A 407 1.33 -24.65 -13.37
CA SER A 407 1.15 -23.67 -12.29
C SER A 407 -0.33 -23.40 -12.05
N THR A 408 -0.72 -23.10 -10.81
CA THR A 408 -2.13 -22.87 -10.44
C THR A 408 -2.31 -21.51 -9.77
N ALA A 409 -3.46 -20.89 -10.06
CA ALA A 409 -3.99 -19.67 -9.45
C ALA A 409 -2.99 -18.51 -9.36
N ILE A 410 -2.38 -18.18 -10.49
CA ILE A 410 -1.59 -16.95 -10.61
C ILE A 410 -2.53 -15.77 -10.85
N LYS A 411 -2.44 -14.76 -10.01
CA LYS A 411 -3.23 -13.52 -10.08
C LYS A 411 -2.30 -12.35 -10.33
N LEU A 412 -2.55 -11.61 -11.41
CA LEU A 412 -1.85 -10.36 -11.72
C LEU A 412 -2.85 -9.20 -11.59
N THR A 413 -2.61 -8.27 -10.67
CA THR A 413 -3.52 -7.13 -10.44
C THR A 413 -2.77 -5.82 -10.38
N GLU A 414 -3.16 -4.81 -11.17
CA GLU A 414 -2.59 -3.45 -11.17
C GLU A 414 -1.11 -3.39 -11.63
N HIS A 415 -0.82 -3.84 -12.85
CA HIS A 415 0.56 -3.88 -13.39
C HIS A 415 0.76 -2.83 -14.47
N ASN A 416 1.97 -2.25 -14.55
CA ASN A 416 2.40 -1.49 -15.72
C ASN A 416 3.87 -1.76 -16.06
N HIS A 417 4.11 -2.25 -17.27
CA HIS A 417 5.43 -2.63 -17.76
C HIS A 417 5.80 -1.81 -19.00
N GLN A 418 6.95 -1.14 -18.97
CA GLN A 418 7.39 -0.19 -19.99
C GLN A 418 8.76 -0.58 -20.58
N TYR A 419 8.91 -0.34 -21.88
CA TYR A 419 10.20 -0.34 -22.59
C TYR A 419 11.03 -1.62 -22.39
N TYR A 420 10.37 -2.77 -22.44
CA TYR A 420 11.02 -4.07 -22.27
C TYR A 420 12.06 -4.34 -23.38
N GLN A 421 13.27 -4.73 -22.96
CA GLN A 421 14.43 -4.88 -23.84
C GLN A 421 14.76 -6.33 -24.18
N GLY A 422 14.28 -7.28 -23.37
CA GLY A 422 14.61 -8.70 -23.50
C GLY A 422 13.96 -9.39 -24.70
N THR A 423 14.49 -10.56 -25.07
CA THR A 423 13.96 -11.42 -26.14
C THR A 423 13.03 -12.53 -25.63
N ASN A 424 13.16 -12.90 -24.35
CA ASN A 424 12.21 -13.79 -23.67
C ASN A 424 10.86 -13.10 -23.49
N ALA A 425 9.81 -13.84 -23.11
CA ALA A 425 8.56 -13.21 -22.74
C ALA A 425 8.72 -12.39 -21.45
N LEU A 426 8.15 -11.18 -21.42
CA LEU A 426 8.18 -10.31 -20.23
C LEU A 426 7.45 -10.99 -19.07
N LEU A 427 6.25 -11.49 -19.32
CA LEU A 427 5.52 -12.40 -18.42
C LEU A 427 5.57 -13.83 -18.99
N ASP A 428 6.44 -14.69 -18.47
CA ASP A 428 6.59 -16.08 -18.90
C ASP A 428 5.82 -17.01 -17.95
N LEU A 429 4.56 -17.27 -18.30
CA LEU A 429 3.51 -17.85 -17.44
C LEU A 429 2.78 -19.00 -18.16
N GLN A 430 3.56 -19.94 -18.66
CA GLN A 430 3.07 -21.12 -19.38
C GLN A 430 2.31 -22.06 -18.46
N ARG A 431 1.30 -22.77 -18.99
CA ARG A 431 0.48 -23.76 -18.25
C ARG A 431 -0.04 -23.24 -16.90
N CYS A 432 -0.42 -21.97 -16.85
CA CYS A 432 -1.01 -21.38 -15.66
C CYS A 432 -2.53 -21.57 -15.69
N THR A 433 -3.07 -22.30 -14.72
CA THR A 433 -4.49 -22.69 -14.66
C THR A 433 -5.25 -21.98 -13.55
N GLN A 434 -6.56 -21.76 -13.73
CA GLN A 434 -7.39 -20.96 -12.82
C GLN A 434 -6.77 -19.58 -12.49
N SER A 435 -6.12 -18.98 -13.49
CA SER A 435 -5.35 -17.74 -13.32
C SER A 435 -6.14 -16.51 -13.77
N LEU A 436 -5.77 -15.35 -13.22
CA LEU A 436 -6.47 -14.09 -13.44
C LEU A 436 -5.51 -12.95 -13.78
N MET A 437 -5.92 -12.04 -14.67
CA MET A 437 -5.29 -10.73 -14.85
C MET A 437 -6.33 -9.62 -14.76
N ASN A 438 -6.03 -8.58 -13.98
CA ASN A 438 -6.91 -7.44 -13.80
C ASN A 438 -6.11 -6.14 -13.87
N ASN A 439 -6.48 -5.26 -14.81
CA ASN A 439 -5.80 -3.99 -15.02
C ASN A 439 -4.28 -4.14 -15.22
N VAL A 440 -3.89 -4.75 -16.34
CA VAL A 440 -2.48 -5.00 -16.69
C VAL A 440 -2.12 -4.26 -17.97
N TRP A 441 -1.09 -3.43 -17.90
CA TRP A 441 -0.58 -2.63 -19.01
C TRP A 441 0.82 -3.10 -19.39
N ILE A 442 1.04 -3.39 -20.67
CA ILE A 442 2.38 -3.64 -21.24
C ILE A 442 2.55 -2.75 -22.47
N GLU A 443 3.58 -1.92 -22.43
CA GLU A 443 3.83 -0.89 -23.42
C GLU A 443 5.29 -0.94 -23.90
N HIS A 444 5.49 -0.75 -25.20
CA HIS A 444 6.82 -0.63 -25.82
C HIS A 444 7.73 -1.86 -25.64
N ALA A 445 7.18 -3.08 -25.77
CA ALA A 445 7.95 -4.32 -25.82
C ALA A 445 8.27 -4.71 -27.28
N TYR A 446 9.50 -4.42 -27.72
CA TYR A 446 9.86 -4.56 -29.14
C TYR A 446 10.48 -5.91 -29.50
N ASN A 447 11.30 -6.48 -28.62
CA ASN A 447 12.16 -7.63 -28.96
C ASN A 447 11.63 -8.99 -28.48
N GLY A 448 10.79 -9.00 -27.45
CA GLY A 448 10.23 -10.21 -26.84
C GLY A 448 8.72 -10.09 -26.67
N ALA A 449 8.06 -11.23 -26.54
CA ALA A 449 6.60 -11.25 -26.36
C ALA A 449 6.22 -10.53 -25.06
N PRO A 450 5.15 -9.72 -25.05
CA PRO A 450 4.60 -9.15 -23.81
C PRO A 450 4.28 -10.25 -22.79
N MET A 451 3.76 -11.37 -23.28
CA MET A 451 3.39 -12.50 -22.44
C MET A 451 3.58 -13.81 -23.21
N ASN A 452 3.95 -14.86 -22.49
CA ASN A 452 3.82 -16.24 -22.90
C ASN A 452 2.93 -16.96 -21.89
N ILE A 453 1.67 -17.14 -22.27
CA ILE A 453 0.62 -17.74 -21.44
C ILE A 453 0.06 -19.01 -22.07
N ASN A 454 0.82 -19.63 -22.99
CA ASN A 454 0.39 -20.80 -23.74
C ASN A 454 -0.07 -21.94 -22.82
N ASN A 455 -1.00 -22.76 -23.31
CA ASN A 455 -1.60 -23.86 -22.54
C ASN A 455 -2.25 -23.43 -21.20
N GLY A 456 -2.48 -22.13 -21.00
CA GLY A 456 -3.04 -21.60 -19.77
C GLY A 456 -4.57 -21.67 -19.72
N GLN A 457 -5.12 -21.31 -18.56
CA GLN A 457 -6.51 -20.94 -18.37
C GLN A 457 -6.56 -19.59 -17.67
N TRP A 458 -6.97 -18.56 -18.41
CA TRP A 458 -6.92 -17.18 -17.97
C TRP A 458 -8.28 -16.51 -18.09
N GLN A 459 -8.68 -15.88 -16.99
CA GLN A 459 -9.68 -14.82 -17.00
C GLN A 459 -8.92 -13.49 -17.00
N TRP A 460 -9.13 -12.65 -17.99
CA TRP A 460 -8.56 -11.31 -17.91
C TRP A 460 -9.56 -10.20 -18.22
N ASP A 461 -9.40 -9.12 -17.46
CA ASP A 461 -10.25 -7.94 -17.47
C ASP A 461 -9.37 -6.70 -17.56
N ALA A 462 -9.59 -5.86 -18.57
CA ALA A 462 -8.85 -4.62 -18.80
C ALA A 462 -7.33 -4.84 -18.99
N VAL A 463 -6.97 -5.65 -19.99
CA VAL A 463 -5.57 -5.82 -20.41
C VAL A 463 -5.27 -4.90 -21.60
N SER A 464 -4.24 -4.07 -21.44
CA SER A 464 -3.76 -3.12 -22.44
C SER A 464 -2.38 -3.50 -22.94
N ILE A 465 -2.24 -3.70 -24.25
CA ILE A 465 -0.97 -4.00 -24.91
C ILE A 465 -0.76 -2.96 -26.01
N GLU A 466 0.19 -2.05 -25.82
CA GLU A 466 0.41 -0.92 -26.72
C GLU A 466 1.83 -0.90 -27.29
N ASP A 467 1.92 -0.73 -28.61
CA ASP A 467 3.20 -0.63 -29.35
C ASP A 467 4.19 -1.77 -29.04
N CYS A 468 3.68 -2.99 -28.89
CA CYS A 468 4.48 -4.20 -28.74
C CYS A 468 4.59 -4.92 -30.08
N HIS A 469 5.79 -5.31 -30.49
CA HIS A 469 6.04 -5.78 -31.87
C HIS A 469 6.06 -7.31 -32.00
N VAL A 470 6.13 -8.03 -30.88
CA VAL A 470 5.97 -9.49 -30.82
C VAL A 470 4.59 -9.80 -30.24
N ALA A 471 3.86 -10.72 -30.87
CA ALA A 471 2.55 -11.13 -30.39
C ALA A 471 2.64 -11.80 -29.00
N ILE A 472 1.62 -11.61 -28.17
CA ILE A 472 1.42 -12.47 -27.00
C ILE A 472 1.29 -13.92 -27.49
N ASN A 473 2.07 -14.83 -26.91
CA ASN A 473 1.89 -16.26 -27.15
C ASN A 473 0.80 -16.80 -26.21
N ALA A 474 -0.40 -17.02 -26.74
CA ALA A 474 -1.51 -17.65 -26.05
C ALA A 474 -2.03 -18.87 -26.82
N GLN A 475 -1.14 -19.57 -27.51
CA GLN A 475 -1.47 -20.81 -28.22
C GLN A 475 -2.02 -21.86 -27.25
N ASP A 476 -3.00 -22.64 -27.71
CA ASP A 476 -3.65 -23.72 -26.95
C ASP A 476 -4.21 -23.27 -25.57
N SER A 477 -4.47 -21.96 -25.40
CA SER A 477 -4.89 -21.39 -24.12
C SER A 477 -6.40 -21.22 -24.06
N ARG A 478 -6.96 -21.43 -22.87
CA ARG A 478 -8.38 -21.26 -22.57
C ARG A 478 -8.60 -19.86 -22.00
N LEU A 479 -9.07 -18.95 -22.84
CA LEU A 479 -9.15 -17.53 -22.50
C LEU A 479 -10.59 -17.07 -22.33
N THR A 480 -10.88 -16.39 -21.24
CA THR A 480 -12.07 -15.54 -21.09
C THR A 480 -11.59 -14.10 -21.00
N ARG A 481 -11.87 -13.31 -22.04
CA ARG A 481 -11.29 -11.99 -22.24
C ARG A 481 -12.35 -10.92 -22.24
N ASN A 482 -12.13 -9.86 -21.48
CA ASN A 482 -13.03 -8.71 -21.42
C ASN A 482 -12.27 -7.39 -21.45
N SER A 483 -12.76 -6.45 -22.26
CA SER A 483 -12.20 -5.10 -22.38
C SER A 483 -10.72 -5.10 -22.76
N ASP A 484 -10.42 -5.73 -23.90
CA ASP A 484 -9.06 -5.82 -24.44
C ASP A 484 -8.71 -4.48 -25.12
N ASN A 485 -7.51 -3.97 -24.86
CA ASN A 485 -7.00 -2.77 -25.53
C ASN A 485 -5.68 -3.07 -26.25
N PHE A 486 -5.76 -3.37 -27.54
CA PHE A 486 -4.58 -3.57 -28.40
C PHE A 486 -4.39 -2.36 -29.31
N GLN A 487 -3.26 -1.68 -29.17
CA GLN A 487 -2.90 -0.48 -29.95
C GLN A 487 -1.53 -0.63 -30.62
N GLY A 488 -1.28 0.16 -31.66
CA GLY A 488 -0.03 0.08 -32.42
C GLY A 488 0.09 -1.24 -33.19
N GLN A 489 1.24 -1.90 -33.10
CA GLN A 489 1.49 -3.21 -33.73
C GLN A 489 1.14 -4.40 -32.83
N SER A 490 0.60 -4.13 -31.63
CA SER A 490 0.30 -5.15 -30.64
C SER A 490 -0.72 -6.17 -31.14
N SER A 491 -0.44 -7.45 -30.87
CA SER A 491 -1.30 -8.57 -31.28
C SER A 491 -1.20 -9.73 -30.30
N ILE A 492 -2.09 -10.71 -30.46
CA ILE A 492 -2.14 -11.94 -29.68
C ILE A 492 -2.30 -13.13 -30.63
N ASP A 493 -1.47 -14.15 -30.45
CA ASP A 493 -1.63 -15.44 -31.10
C ASP A 493 -2.48 -16.35 -30.22
N THR A 494 -3.66 -16.71 -30.72
CA THR A 494 -4.67 -17.55 -30.05
C THR A 494 -4.91 -18.85 -30.80
N THR A 495 -3.97 -19.26 -31.65
CA THR A 495 -4.11 -20.46 -32.48
C THR A 495 -3.98 -21.76 -31.67
N ASP A 496 -4.74 -22.78 -32.05
CA ASP A 496 -4.63 -24.14 -31.52
C ASP A 496 -3.61 -24.97 -32.34
N SER A 497 -2.52 -24.33 -32.78
CA SER A 497 -1.50 -24.94 -33.64
C SER A 497 -0.15 -25.13 -32.95
N GLY A 498 -0.11 -24.94 -31.63
CA GLY A 498 1.09 -25.08 -30.83
C GLY A 498 1.38 -26.53 -30.47
N SER A 499 1.53 -26.78 -29.18
CA SER A 499 1.77 -28.10 -28.61
C SER A 499 0.82 -28.26 -27.42
N PRO A 500 -0.41 -28.72 -27.67
CA PRO A 500 -1.45 -28.75 -26.66
C PRO A 500 -1.06 -29.70 -25.53
N TRP A 501 -1.11 -29.19 -24.30
CA TRP A 501 -0.89 -29.94 -23.06
C TRP A 501 -2.14 -30.73 -22.67
N LEU A 502 -3.32 -30.10 -22.83
CA LEU A 502 -4.61 -30.69 -22.48
C LEU A 502 -5.31 -31.28 -23.71
N SER A 503 -6.39 -32.02 -23.44
CA SER A 503 -7.25 -32.58 -24.49
C SER A 503 -7.85 -31.48 -25.37
N VAL A 504 -8.04 -31.77 -26.67
CA VAL A 504 -8.74 -30.88 -27.61
C VAL A 504 -10.16 -30.52 -27.18
N TRP A 505 -10.79 -31.34 -26.32
CA TRP A 505 -12.12 -31.07 -25.77
C TRP A 505 -12.15 -29.95 -24.74
N GLU A 506 -11.00 -29.59 -24.18
CA GLU A 506 -10.85 -28.47 -23.24
C GLU A 506 -10.59 -27.14 -23.95
N ALA A 507 -10.25 -27.17 -25.23
CA ALA A 507 -9.91 -25.98 -26.01
C ALA A 507 -11.12 -25.08 -26.26
N GLY A 508 -10.86 -23.78 -26.38
CA GLY A 508 -11.88 -22.78 -26.65
C GLY A 508 -11.63 -21.48 -25.92
N GLN A 509 -12.23 -20.41 -26.44
CA GLN A 509 -12.06 -19.06 -25.92
C GLN A 509 -13.34 -18.24 -26.07
N ILE A 510 -13.49 -17.27 -25.18
CA ILE A 510 -14.56 -16.29 -25.23
C ILE A 510 -13.93 -14.90 -25.14
N GLN A 511 -14.25 -14.05 -26.10
CA GLN A 511 -13.88 -12.64 -26.10
C GLN A 511 -15.14 -11.79 -26.05
N ILE A 512 -15.28 -10.98 -25.00
CA ILE A 512 -16.43 -10.11 -24.75
C ILE A 512 -15.94 -8.67 -24.79
N GLN A 513 -16.54 -7.86 -25.66
CA GLN A 513 -16.17 -6.45 -25.82
C GLN A 513 -17.43 -5.59 -25.93
N PRO A 514 -17.37 -4.28 -25.65
CA PRO A 514 -18.50 -3.38 -25.88
C PRO A 514 -19.03 -3.40 -27.32
N HIS A 515 -18.19 -3.78 -28.29
CA HIS A 515 -18.53 -3.84 -29.71
C HIS A 515 -18.98 -5.22 -30.20
N GLY A 516 -18.97 -6.26 -29.36
CA GLY A 516 -19.44 -7.58 -29.74
C GLY A 516 -18.90 -8.71 -28.87
N MET A 517 -19.27 -9.94 -29.22
CA MET A 517 -18.78 -11.16 -28.57
C MET A 517 -18.30 -12.14 -29.64
N ARG A 518 -17.14 -12.76 -29.40
CA ARG A 518 -16.60 -13.85 -30.22
C ARG A 518 -16.48 -15.09 -29.33
N ILE A 519 -17.19 -16.15 -29.71
CA ILE A 519 -17.20 -17.43 -29.01
C ILE A 519 -16.54 -18.46 -29.91
N GLN A 520 -15.40 -19.01 -29.49
CA GLN A 520 -14.79 -20.21 -30.05
C GLN A 520 -15.25 -21.39 -29.20
N GLY A 521 -16.45 -21.88 -29.47
CA GLY A 521 -17.12 -22.90 -28.66
C GLY A 521 -18.60 -23.02 -29.00
N GLN A 522 -19.37 -23.58 -28.07
CA GLN A 522 -20.81 -23.76 -28.21
C GLN A 522 -21.59 -22.62 -27.53
N MET A 523 -22.78 -22.30 -28.05
CA MET A 523 -23.73 -21.37 -27.44
C MET A 523 -25.11 -22.03 -27.41
N SER A 524 -25.78 -22.03 -26.25
CA SER A 524 -27.16 -22.46 -26.08
C SER A 524 -27.99 -21.30 -25.53
N VAL A 525 -29.20 -21.12 -26.05
CA VAL A 525 -30.12 -20.06 -25.63
C VAL A 525 -31.54 -20.62 -25.52
N ASP A 526 -32.27 -20.23 -24.49
CA ASP A 526 -33.68 -20.64 -24.33
C ASP A 526 -34.60 -19.88 -25.30
N LEU A 527 -34.30 -18.59 -25.54
CA LEU A 527 -35.07 -17.71 -26.40
C LEU A 527 -34.15 -16.71 -27.10
N LEU A 528 -34.21 -16.64 -28.43
CA LEU A 528 -33.57 -15.60 -29.22
C LEU A 528 -34.58 -14.49 -29.52
N THR A 529 -34.30 -13.27 -29.05
CA THR A 529 -35.13 -12.09 -29.29
C THR A 529 -34.30 -10.95 -29.87
N SER A 530 -34.96 -9.89 -30.31
CA SER A 530 -34.32 -8.68 -30.82
C SER A 530 -34.53 -7.50 -29.89
N ARG A 531 -33.54 -6.61 -29.81
CA ARG A 531 -33.71 -5.28 -29.21
C ARG A 531 -34.57 -4.34 -30.05
N GLN A 532 -34.85 -4.69 -31.30
CA GLN A 532 -35.69 -3.92 -32.22
C GLN A 532 -37.04 -4.63 -32.38
N LEU A 533 -38.03 -4.11 -31.66
CA LEU A 533 -39.42 -4.57 -31.69
C LEU A 533 -40.30 -3.45 -32.26
N ILE A 534 -41.11 -3.79 -33.26
CA ILE A 534 -42.01 -2.85 -33.93
C ILE A 534 -43.46 -3.24 -33.67
N ASN A 535 -44.28 -2.24 -33.32
CA ASN A 535 -45.71 -2.41 -33.06
C ASN A 535 -46.52 -1.52 -34.01
N ASN A 536 -47.34 -2.14 -34.86
CA ASN A 536 -48.30 -1.44 -35.70
C ASN A 536 -49.71 -1.96 -35.42
N GLU A 537 -50.31 -1.50 -34.32
CA GLU A 537 -51.64 -1.95 -33.89
C GLU A 537 -52.79 -1.21 -34.58
N GLY A 538 -52.48 -0.17 -35.35
CA GLY A 538 -53.47 0.60 -36.11
C GLY A 538 -54.10 -0.23 -37.23
N GLY A 539 -55.27 0.22 -37.70
CA GLY A 539 -56.01 -0.39 -38.80
C GLY A 539 -55.46 -0.11 -40.20
N SER A 540 -54.24 0.43 -40.31
CA SER A 540 -53.54 0.71 -41.56
C SER A 540 -52.08 0.29 -41.47
N SER A 541 -51.49 -0.06 -42.61
CA SER A 541 -50.05 -0.30 -42.69
C SER A 541 -49.26 0.99 -42.46
N THR A 542 -48.08 0.86 -41.84
CA THR A 542 -47.23 1.99 -41.44
C THR A 542 -45.79 1.74 -41.86
N TRP A 543 -45.12 2.77 -42.37
CA TRP A 543 -43.70 2.70 -42.70
C TRP A 543 -42.86 2.87 -41.45
N TYR A 544 -41.82 2.05 -41.31
CA TYR A 544 -40.84 2.13 -40.23
C TYR A 544 -39.44 2.19 -40.82
N LYS A 545 -38.60 3.07 -40.27
CA LYS A 545 -37.17 3.05 -40.52
C LYS A 545 -36.54 1.99 -39.62
N LEU A 546 -36.05 0.90 -40.21
CA LEU A 546 -35.43 -0.19 -39.46
C LEU A 546 -34.03 0.14 -38.98
N GLY A 547 -33.32 1.00 -39.72
CA GLY A 547 -31.95 1.33 -39.37
C GLY A 547 -31.10 1.58 -40.59
N ARG A 548 -29.79 1.66 -40.34
CA ARG A 548 -28.77 1.92 -41.37
C ARG A 548 -27.68 0.87 -41.28
N ALA A 549 -27.35 0.26 -42.40
CA ALA A 549 -26.20 -0.63 -42.54
C ALA A 549 -25.02 0.12 -43.16
N TYR A 550 -23.81 -0.11 -42.64
CA TYR A 550 -22.55 0.17 -43.35
C TYR A 550 -22.02 -1.11 -43.99
N ILE A 551 -21.83 -1.05 -45.31
CA ILE A 551 -21.39 -2.16 -46.14
C ILE A 551 -20.13 -1.69 -46.89
N GLY A 552 -18.98 -1.86 -46.24
CA GLY A 552 -17.70 -1.25 -46.63
C GLY A 552 -16.97 -1.94 -47.79
N LEU A 553 -17.23 -3.23 -48.02
CA LEU A 553 -16.52 -4.01 -49.04
C LEU A 553 -17.43 -4.37 -50.22
N THR A 554 -16.85 -4.45 -51.42
CA THR A 554 -17.51 -5.07 -52.58
C THR A 554 -17.81 -6.54 -52.29
N ASN A 555 -18.95 -7.05 -52.77
CA ASN A 555 -19.43 -8.41 -52.53
C ASN A 555 -19.84 -8.72 -51.07
N GLN A 556 -19.79 -7.71 -50.18
CA GLN A 556 -20.34 -7.82 -48.84
C GLN A 556 -21.87 -7.80 -48.89
N GLU A 557 -22.48 -8.72 -48.14
CA GLU A 557 -23.91 -8.90 -47.99
C GLU A 557 -24.35 -8.55 -46.56
N VAL A 558 -25.52 -7.92 -46.47
CA VAL A 558 -26.30 -7.78 -45.24
C VAL A 558 -27.69 -8.36 -45.50
N SER A 559 -28.12 -9.25 -44.62
CA SER A 559 -29.49 -9.78 -44.58
C SER A 559 -30.22 -9.20 -43.38
N VAL A 560 -31.42 -8.67 -43.61
CA VAL A 560 -32.32 -8.16 -42.57
C VAL A 560 -33.56 -9.03 -42.56
N GLU A 561 -33.79 -9.73 -41.45
CA GLU A 561 -34.94 -10.59 -41.22
C GLU A 561 -35.93 -9.86 -40.31
N VAL A 562 -37.18 -9.80 -40.73
CA VAL A 562 -38.30 -9.30 -39.92
C VAL A 562 -39.19 -10.50 -39.59
N LEU A 563 -39.15 -10.93 -38.34
CA LEU A 563 -39.99 -12.01 -37.81
C LEU A 563 -41.24 -11.39 -37.18
N GLY A 564 -42.41 -11.78 -37.67
CA GLY A 564 -43.68 -11.31 -37.13
C GLY A 564 -44.85 -11.63 -38.05
N VAL A 565 -46.02 -11.78 -37.45
CA VAL A 565 -47.26 -12.20 -38.13
C VAL A 565 -48.18 -11.00 -38.34
N ARG A 566 -48.79 -10.92 -39.52
CA ARG A 566 -49.86 -9.97 -39.83
C ARG A 566 -51.17 -10.44 -39.20
N GLY A 567 -51.76 -9.60 -38.36
CA GLY A 567 -53.04 -9.91 -37.71
C GLY A 567 -52.94 -10.99 -36.64
N PHE A 568 -54.09 -11.29 -36.02
CA PHE A 568 -54.22 -12.23 -34.90
C PHE A 568 -55.56 -12.99 -34.92
N THR A 569 -56.20 -13.06 -36.09
CA THR A 569 -57.44 -13.81 -36.27
C THR A 569 -57.17 -15.32 -36.39
N SER A 570 -58.20 -16.15 -36.20
CA SER A 570 -58.05 -17.61 -36.28
C SER A 570 -57.56 -18.07 -37.65
N LEU A 571 -56.86 -19.22 -37.67
CA LEU A 571 -56.36 -19.86 -38.89
C LEU A 571 -57.46 -20.05 -39.95
N GLU A 572 -57.08 -20.00 -41.22
CA GLU A 572 -57.96 -20.45 -42.31
C GLU A 572 -58.24 -21.95 -42.18
N THR A 573 -59.49 -22.36 -42.44
CA THR A 573 -59.88 -23.79 -42.45
C THR A 573 -59.15 -24.59 -43.54
N SER A 574 -58.64 -23.91 -44.57
CA SER A 574 -57.83 -24.50 -45.64
C SER A 574 -56.90 -23.42 -46.21
N LEU A 575 -55.61 -23.73 -46.35
CA LEU A 575 -54.65 -22.81 -46.98
C LEU A 575 -54.88 -22.78 -48.50
N LEU A 576 -55.60 -21.77 -48.99
CA LEU A 576 -55.91 -21.61 -50.41
C LEU A 576 -55.06 -20.52 -51.09
N THR A 577 -54.55 -19.57 -50.32
CA THR A 577 -53.60 -18.54 -50.77
C THR A 577 -52.35 -18.58 -49.90
N ILE A 578 -51.19 -18.32 -50.51
CA ILE A 578 -49.89 -18.39 -49.82
C ILE A 578 -49.57 -17.13 -49.00
N ASP A 579 -50.37 -16.06 -49.16
CA ASP A 579 -50.18 -14.73 -48.57
C ASP A 579 -51.44 -14.20 -47.83
N GLY A 580 -52.40 -15.08 -47.51
CA GLY A 580 -53.75 -14.73 -47.04
C GLY A 580 -53.89 -14.11 -45.64
N GLY A 581 -52.80 -13.84 -44.91
CA GLY A 581 -52.84 -13.12 -43.63
C GLY A 581 -53.48 -13.86 -42.44
N ARG A 582 -53.77 -15.15 -42.58
CA ARG A 582 -54.41 -16.01 -41.55
C ARG A 582 -53.60 -17.29 -41.31
N ASP A 583 -52.29 -17.12 -41.21
CA ASP A 583 -51.31 -18.15 -40.85
C ASP A 583 -50.58 -17.74 -39.56
N ALA A 584 -50.10 -18.72 -38.78
CA ALA A 584 -49.38 -18.47 -37.53
C ALA A 584 -47.88 -18.19 -37.75
N HIS A 585 -47.37 -18.47 -38.95
CA HIS A 585 -46.00 -18.14 -39.36
C HIS A 585 -45.97 -16.81 -40.11
N GLY A 586 -44.90 -16.03 -39.94
CA GLY A 586 -44.72 -14.77 -40.64
C GLY A 586 -43.28 -14.30 -40.58
N LYS A 587 -42.65 -14.19 -41.75
CA LYS A 587 -41.26 -13.71 -41.86
C LYS A 587 -41.05 -13.00 -43.20
N ALA A 588 -40.24 -11.96 -43.20
CA ALA A 588 -39.67 -11.40 -44.41
C ALA A 588 -38.15 -11.32 -44.33
N THR A 589 -37.48 -11.55 -45.45
CA THR A 589 -36.02 -11.47 -45.54
C THR A 589 -35.64 -10.49 -46.64
N LEU A 590 -34.94 -9.42 -46.29
CA LEU A 590 -34.31 -8.49 -47.22
C LEU A 590 -32.82 -8.82 -47.33
N ARG A 591 -32.32 -9.00 -48.55
CA ARG A 591 -30.87 -9.16 -48.82
C ARG A 591 -30.35 -7.97 -49.60
N ILE A 592 -29.24 -7.43 -49.12
CA ILE A 592 -28.56 -6.27 -49.70
C ILE A 592 -27.11 -6.69 -49.96
N GLN A 593 -26.64 -6.59 -51.19
CA GLN A 593 -25.22 -6.79 -51.50
C GLN A 593 -24.64 -5.57 -52.19
N ARG A 594 -23.44 -5.16 -51.77
CA ARG A 594 -22.68 -4.11 -52.44
C ARG A 594 -22.02 -4.62 -53.71
N ILE A 595 -22.27 -3.92 -54.82
CA ILE A 595 -21.66 -4.19 -56.13
C ILE A 595 -20.42 -3.28 -56.32
N SER A 596 -20.58 -1.99 -56.05
CA SER A 596 -19.52 -0.98 -56.15
C SER A 596 -19.86 0.22 -55.25
N SER A 597 -19.10 1.31 -55.31
CA SER A 597 -19.41 2.52 -54.54
C SER A 597 -20.78 3.09 -54.93
N GLY A 598 -21.69 3.27 -53.96
CA GLY A 598 -23.03 3.79 -54.20
C GLY A 598 -23.97 2.84 -54.95
N SER A 599 -23.54 1.60 -55.26
CA SER A 599 -24.33 0.64 -56.04
C SER A 599 -24.55 -0.66 -55.28
N PHE A 600 -25.82 -1.04 -55.15
CA PHE A 600 -26.28 -2.19 -54.38
C PHE A 600 -27.34 -2.94 -55.17
N LYS A 601 -27.33 -4.27 -55.06
CA LYS A 601 -28.49 -5.08 -55.42
C LYS A 601 -29.28 -5.41 -54.17
N THR A 602 -30.60 -5.40 -54.31
CA THR A 602 -31.52 -5.71 -53.22
C THR A 602 -32.59 -6.68 -53.70
N THR A 603 -32.85 -7.72 -52.92
CA THR A 603 -33.93 -8.67 -53.15
C THR A 603 -34.64 -8.96 -51.85
N MET A 604 -35.93 -9.27 -51.92
CA MET A 604 -36.74 -9.62 -50.75
C MET A 604 -37.56 -10.88 -50.99
N ASP A 605 -37.83 -11.64 -49.94
CA ASP A 605 -38.79 -12.74 -49.92
C ASP A 605 -39.63 -12.71 -48.63
N PHE A 606 -40.73 -13.47 -48.67
CA PHE A 606 -41.72 -13.53 -47.61
C PHE A 606 -42.10 -15.00 -47.35
N GLU A 607 -42.43 -15.32 -46.11
CA GLU A 607 -42.94 -16.60 -45.67
C GLU A 607 -44.17 -16.41 -44.79
N GLY A 608 -45.17 -17.27 -44.98
CA GLY A 608 -46.43 -17.25 -44.21
C GLY A 608 -47.16 -15.92 -44.30
N SER A 609 -47.86 -15.57 -43.23
CA SER A 609 -48.50 -14.27 -43.03
C SER A 609 -47.50 -13.22 -42.54
N SER A 610 -46.48 -12.95 -43.34
CA SER A 610 -45.48 -11.92 -43.03
C SER A 610 -46.11 -10.58 -42.66
N CYS A 611 -45.70 -10.02 -41.52
CA CYS A 611 -46.08 -8.66 -41.14
C CYS A 611 -45.42 -7.57 -41.99
N ALA A 612 -44.27 -7.85 -42.61
CA ALA A 612 -43.65 -6.92 -43.55
C ALA A 612 -44.28 -7.11 -44.94
N LEU A 613 -44.80 -6.02 -45.50
CA LEU A 613 -45.46 -5.99 -46.81
C LEU A 613 -44.46 -5.70 -47.94
N THR A 614 -43.48 -4.84 -47.67
CA THR A 614 -42.43 -4.46 -48.62
C THR A 614 -41.30 -3.74 -47.87
N PHE A 615 -40.19 -3.51 -48.56
CA PHE A 615 -39.06 -2.73 -48.08
C PHE A 615 -38.75 -1.57 -49.03
N GLN A 616 -38.07 -0.55 -48.53
CA GLN A 616 -37.39 0.44 -49.35
C GLN A 616 -35.97 0.66 -48.83
N CYS A 617 -35.03 0.77 -49.76
CA CYS A 617 -33.62 1.01 -49.47
C CYS A 617 -33.21 2.38 -49.99
N VAL A 618 -32.69 3.24 -49.11
CA VAL A 618 -32.10 4.54 -49.48
C VAL A 618 -30.59 4.42 -49.35
N VAL A 619 -29.90 4.58 -50.48
CA VAL A 619 -28.45 4.38 -50.58
C VAL A 619 -27.71 5.71 -50.48
N SER A 620 -26.59 5.73 -49.75
CA SER A 620 -25.63 6.84 -49.76
C SER A 620 -24.21 6.29 -49.60
N ALA A 621 -23.42 6.33 -50.67
CA ALA A 621 -22.05 5.80 -50.72
C ALA A 621 -21.93 4.33 -50.24
N SER A 622 -21.43 4.09 -49.03
CA SER A 622 -21.28 2.75 -48.42
C SER A 622 -22.40 2.42 -47.42
N TYR A 623 -23.41 3.28 -47.33
CA TYR A 623 -24.51 3.16 -46.38
C TYR A 623 -25.81 2.81 -47.11
N VAL A 624 -26.60 1.94 -46.49
CA VAL A 624 -27.97 1.62 -46.91
C VAL A 624 -28.90 1.82 -45.72
N THR A 625 -29.82 2.77 -45.83
CA THR A 625 -30.89 2.96 -44.85
C THR A 625 -32.07 2.10 -45.28
N VAL A 626 -32.54 1.24 -44.38
CA VAL A 626 -33.59 0.26 -44.63
C VAL A 626 -34.88 0.73 -43.99
N TYR A 627 -35.94 0.72 -44.78
CA TYR A 627 -37.30 0.94 -44.35
C TYR A 627 -38.16 -0.27 -44.68
N VAL A 628 -39.18 -0.50 -43.88
CA VAL A 628 -40.16 -1.56 -44.07
C VAL A 628 -41.56 -1.00 -43.91
N GLN A 629 -42.50 -1.47 -44.72
CA GLN A 629 -43.91 -1.22 -44.48
C GLN A 629 -44.47 -2.38 -43.67
N ILE A 630 -44.87 -2.10 -42.42
CA ILE A 630 -45.46 -3.10 -41.53
C ILE A 630 -46.97 -3.07 -41.69
N ALA A 631 -47.57 -4.24 -41.85
CA ALA A 631 -49.01 -4.43 -41.97
C ALA A 631 -49.73 -3.95 -40.70
N GLU A 632 -50.99 -3.58 -40.87
CA GLU A 632 -51.94 -3.36 -39.79
C GLU A 632 -51.99 -4.54 -38.81
N TYR A 633 -52.40 -4.27 -37.57
CA TYR A 633 -52.59 -5.29 -36.52
C TYR A 633 -51.37 -6.20 -36.28
N THR A 634 -50.16 -5.66 -36.44
CA THR A 634 -48.90 -6.38 -36.15
C THR A 634 -48.42 -6.02 -34.76
N ARG A 635 -48.14 -7.04 -33.95
CA ARG A 635 -47.54 -6.89 -32.61
C ARG A 635 -46.15 -7.53 -32.56
N ASN A 636 -45.18 -6.79 -32.04
CA ASN A 636 -43.81 -7.22 -31.73
C ASN A 636 -43.04 -7.83 -32.90
N ALA A 637 -43.08 -7.19 -34.07
CA ALA A 637 -42.23 -7.59 -35.18
C ALA A 637 -40.74 -7.40 -34.81
N SER A 638 -39.98 -8.49 -34.81
CA SER A 638 -38.58 -8.54 -34.37
C SER A 638 -37.63 -8.45 -35.56
N VAL A 639 -36.58 -7.63 -35.44
CA VAL A 639 -35.59 -7.43 -36.51
C VAL A 639 -34.28 -8.13 -36.19
N PHE A 640 -33.80 -9.01 -37.07
CA PHE A 640 -32.51 -9.69 -36.96
C PHE A 640 -31.63 -9.34 -38.16
N VAL A 641 -30.32 -9.19 -37.94
CA VAL A 641 -29.38 -8.79 -39.00
C VAL A 641 -28.20 -9.75 -39.05
N LYS A 642 -27.87 -10.20 -40.25
CA LYS A 642 -26.74 -11.10 -40.54
C LYS A 642 -25.86 -10.46 -41.61
N THR A 643 -24.56 -10.73 -41.58
CA THR A 643 -23.62 -10.22 -42.59
C THR A 643 -22.44 -11.17 -42.76
N ASN A 644 -21.82 -11.14 -43.93
CA ASN A 644 -20.51 -11.75 -44.19
C ASN A 644 -19.36 -10.73 -44.15
N GLY A 645 -19.64 -9.49 -43.75
CA GLY A 645 -18.62 -8.44 -43.62
C GLY A 645 -17.75 -8.62 -42.39
N PRO A 646 -16.57 -7.96 -42.36
CA PRO A 646 -15.68 -8.03 -41.21
C PRO A 646 -16.33 -7.43 -39.95
N ASP A 647 -16.17 -8.10 -38.82
CA ASP A 647 -16.50 -7.58 -37.50
C ASP A 647 -15.39 -6.66 -36.97
N ARG A 648 -15.63 -5.99 -35.82
CA ARG A 648 -14.62 -5.10 -35.21
C ARG A 648 -13.41 -5.86 -34.67
N PHE A 649 -13.56 -7.16 -34.39
CA PHE A 649 -12.47 -8.03 -33.97
C PHE A 649 -11.47 -8.31 -35.10
N SER A 650 -11.94 -8.35 -36.35
CA SER A 650 -11.11 -8.64 -37.53
C SER A 650 -10.58 -7.38 -38.24
N SER A 651 -11.19 -6.21 -38.04
CA SER A 651 -10.81 -4.98 -38.74
C SER A 651 -11.23 -3.72 -37.97
N GLY A 652 -10.43 -2.64 -38.09
CA GLY A 652 -10.77 -1.31 -37.56
C GLY A 652 -12.05 -0.73 -38.19
N THR A 653 -12.23 -0.91 -39.50
CA THR A 653 -13.47 -0.59 -40.21
C THR A 653 -14.27 -1.86 -40.43
N SER A 654 -15.44 -1.97 -39.82
CA SER A 654 -16.27 -3.18 -39.78
C SER A 654 -17.68 -2.95 -40.31
N ALA A 655 -18.33 -4.04 -40.70
CA ALA A 655 -19.77 -4.05 -40.95
C ALA A 655 -20.51 -3.56 -39.70
N LYS A 656 -21.47 -2.65 -39.88
CA LYS A 656 -22.17 -2.05 -38.74
C LYS A 656 -23.64 -1.82 -39.04
N TRP A 657 -24.48 -2.13 -38.07
CA TRP A 657 -25.91 -1.86 -38.09
C TRP A 657 -26.25 -0.86 -36.99
N TRP A 658 -26.75 0.31 -37.38
CA TRP A 658 -27.34 1.27 -36.47
C TRP A 658 -28.86 1.04 -36.47
N PRO A 659 -29.40 0.44 -35.40
CA PRO A 659 -30.83 0.18 -35.31
C PRO A 659 -31.62 1.50 -35.29
N ASP A 660 -32.79 1.48 -35.90
CA ASP A 660 -33.83 2.50 -35.80
C ASP A 660 -35.18 1.75 -35.74
N VAL A 661 -36.24 2.41 -35.28
CA VAL A 661 -37.62 1.90 -35.31
C VAL A 661 -38.63 3.04 -35.42
N ALA A 662 -38.22 4.20 -35.95
CA ALA A 662 -39.10 5.35 -36.08
C ALA A 662 -40.15 5.15 -37.18
N SER A 663 -41.43 5.33 -36.83
CA SER A 663 -42.54 5.35 -37.79
C SER A 663 -42.44 6.55 -38.74
N GLN A 664 -42.93 6.39 -39.97
CA GLN A 664 -42.98 7.41 -41.01
C GLN A 664 -44.43 7.59 -41.48
N THR A 665 -44.83 8.83 -41.76
CA THR A 665 -46.17 9.17 -42.25
C THR A 665 -46.36 8.88 -43.73
N ALA A 666 -45.26 8.73 -44.48
CA ALA A 666 -45.24 8.49 -45.92
C ALA A 666 -44.12 7.52 -46.31
N ALA A 667 -44.17 7.04 -47.56
CA ALA A 667 -43.11 6.21 -48.12
C ALA A 667 -41.78 7.00 -48.19
N PRO A 668 -40.64 6.38 -47.85
CA PRO A 668 -39.36 7.07 -47.70
C PRO A 668 -38.64 7.43 -49.01
N GLY A 669 -39.20 7.10 -50.19
CA GLY A 669 -38.67 7.48 -51.49
C GLY A 669 -37.40 6.72 -51.92
N GLY A 670 -37.19 5.51 -51.38
CA GLY A 670 -36.07 4.63 -51.73
C GLY A 670 -36.40 3.64 -52.85
N THR A 671 -35.40 2.85 -53.25
CA THR A 671 -35.60 1.76 -54.21
C THR A 671 -36.30 0.59 -53.54
N THR A 672 -37.38 0.10 -54.16
CA THR A 672 -38.07 -1.13 -53.72
C THR A 672 -37.23 -2.36 -54.16
N PRO A 673 -36.85 -3.25 -53.24
CA PRO A 673 -36.15 -4.49 -53.58
C PRO A 673 -36.99 -5.41 -54.46
N GLN A 674 -36.32 -6.18 -55.32
CA GLN A 674 -37.02 -7.13 -56.19
C GLN A 674 -37.55 -8.31 -55.37
N ALA A 675 -38.86 -8.56 -55.42
CA ALA A 675 -39.50 -9.70 -54.76
C ALA A 675 -39.13 -11.00 -55.47
N ARG A 676 -38.19 -11.76 -54.90
CA ARG A 676 -37.63 -12.96 -55.53
C ARG A 676 -37.35 -14.01 -54.47
N VAL A 677 -37.78 -15.23 -54.74
CA VAL A 677 -37.41 -16.42 -53.95
C VAL A 677 -36.82 -17.47 -54.88
N SER A 678 -35.78 -18.17 -54.42
CA SER A 678 -35.12 -19.22 -55.19
C SER A 678 -34.60 -20.29 -54.24
N VAL A 679 -35.16 -21.49 -54.35
CA VAL A 679 -34.75 -22.66 -53.56
C VAL A 679 -34.34 -23.76 -54.54
N HIS A 680 -33.05 -24.10 -54.55
CA HIS A 680 -32.49 -25.06 -55.50
C HIS A 680 -31.22 -25.74 -54.98
N ASN A 681 -30.90 -26.90 -55.53
CA ASN A 681 -29.59 -27.55 -55.38
C ASN A 681 -28.62 -27.21 -56.54
N ARG A 682 -28.88 -26.10 -57.25
CA ARG A 682 -28.26 -25.64 -58.52
C ARG A 682 -28.67 -26.43 -59.78
N LEU A 683 -29.16 -27.65 -59.66
CA LEU A 683 -29.58 -28.48 -60.81
C LEU A 683 -31.08 -28.36 -61.07
N ALA A 684 -31.89 -28.50 -60.03
CA ALA A 684 -33.33 -28.35 -60.05
C ALA A 684 -33.78 -27.47 -58.88
N GLY A 685 -34.98 -26.90 -58.99
CA GLY A 685 -35.55 -26.06 -57.96
C GLY A 685 -36.79 -25.31 -58.40
N VAL A 686 -37.31 -24.50 -57.47
CA VAL A 686 -38.48 -23.65 -57.66
C VAL A 686 -38.19 -22.26 -57.09
N GLY A 687 -38.87 -21.26 -57.63
CA GLY A 687 -38.79 -19.89 -57.19
C GLY A 687 -39.97 -19.06 -57.67
N ALA A 688 -39.90 -17.77 -57.38
CA ALA A 688 -40.79 -16.76 -57.96
C ALA A 688 -39.99 -15.51 -58.29
N ASN A 689 -40.41 -14.79 -59.34
CA ASN A 689 -39.79 -13.54 -59.76
C ASN A 689 -40.67 -12.33 -59.44
N GLU A 690 -40.12 -11.14 -59.68
CA GLU A 690 -40.74 -9.85 -59.39
C GLU A 690 -41.99 -9.56 -60.23
N ASP A 691 -42.21 -10.31 -61.32
CA ASP A 691 -43.42 -10.22 -62.16
C ASP A 691 -44.58 -11.06 -61.61
N GLY A 692 -44.36 -11.82 -60.52
CA GLY A 692 -45.33 -12.75 -59.95
C GLY A 692 -45.38 -14.12 -60.63
N ASN A 693 -44.38 -14.48 -61.43
CA ASN A 693 -44.31 -15.79 -62.08
C ASN A 693 -43.65 -16.84 -61.19
N VAL A 694 -44.21 -18.05 -61.18
CA VAL A 694 -43.52 -19.23 -60.64
C VAL A 694 -42.43 -19.65 -61.62
N VAL A 695 -41.20 -19.80 -61.12
CA VAL A 695 -40.03 -20.22 -61.89
C VAL A 695 -39.67 -21.63 -61.47
N VAL A 696 -39.53 -22.56 -62.43
CA VAL A 696 -39.15 -23.95 -62.16
C VAL A 696 -37.94 -24.31 -63.02
N LYS A 697 -36.96 -24.98 -62.40
CA LYS A 697 -35.83 -25.59 -63.09
C LYS A 697 -35.84 -27.10 -62.83
N THR A 698 -35.74 -27.88 -63.88
CA THR A 698 -35.59 -29.35 -63.82
C THR A 698 -34.63 -29.82 -64.91
N ASN A 699 -34.20 -31.08 -64.85
CA ASN A 699 -33.42 -31.67 -65.93
C ASN A 699 -34.30 -31.76 -67.18
N ALA A 700 -33.89 -31.12 -68.28
CA ALA A 700 -34.65 -31.13 -69.51
C ALA A 700 -34.54 -32.53 -70.16
N THR A 701 -35.60 -33.33 -70.08
CA THR A 701 -35.76 -34.48 -70.96
C THR A 701 -36.09 -33.94 -72.35
N ALA A 702 -35.35 -34.33 -73.39
CA ALA A 702 -35.67 -33.96 -74.77
C ALA A 702 -36.98 -34.66 -75.19
N VAL A 703 -38.13 -34.04 -74.90
CA VAL A 703 -39.42 -34.52 -75.40
C VAL A 703 -39.67 -33.88 -76.76
N THR A 704 -39.27 -34.58 -77.82
CA THR A 704 -39.62 -34.23 -79.21
C THR A 704 -41.09 -34.58 -79.43
N ALA A 705 -41.97 -33.58 -79.29
CA ALA A 705 -43.43 -33.64 -79.46
C ALA A 705 -44.18 -34.55 -78.47
N LEU A 706 -45.27 -34.02 -77.89
CA LEU A 706 -46.21 -34.77 -77.04
C LEU A 706 -47.12 -35.73 -77.85
N ASP A 707 -46.96 -35.78 -79.17
CA ASP A 707 -47.76 -36.64 -80.04
C ASP A 707 -47.50 -38.12 -79.72
N GLY A 708 -48.49 -38.76 -79.07
CA GLY A 708 -48.47 -40.17 -78.70
C GLY A 708 -48.37 -40.47 -77.20
N TYR A 709 -48.22 -39.46 -76.33
CA TYR A 709 -48.23 -39.67 -74.87
C TYR A 709 -49.65 -39.64 -74.30
N SER A 710 -50.04 -40.69 -73.56
CA SER A 710 -51.27 -40.67 -72.75
C SER A 710 -50.99 -40.06 -71.37
N VAL A 711 -51.95 -39.32 -70.83
CA VAL A 711 -51.89 -38.78 -69.46
C VAL A 711 -51.79 -39.97 -68.49
N ALA A 712 -50.68 -40.06 -67.76
CA ALA A 712 -50.43 -41.12 -66.79
C ALA A 712 -51.19 -40.91 -65.47
N GLY A 713 -51.47 -39.65 -65.13
CA GLY A 713 -52.26 -39.27 -63.98
C GLY A 713 -52.40 -37.76 -63.84
N MET A 714 -53.08 -37.33 -62.79
CA MET A 714 -53.28 -35.91 -62.48
C MET A 714 -52.87 -35.61 -61.04
N MET A 715 -52.27 -34.45 -60.83
CA MET A 715 -51.91 -33.91 -59.52
C MET A 715 -52.81 -32.73 -59.18
N SER A 716 -53.45 -32.75 -58.00
CA SER A 716 -54.20 -31.60 -57.49
C SER A 716 -53.23 -30.53 -56.98
N ILE A 717 -53.40 -29.29 -57.43
CA ILE A 717 -52.67 -28.10 -56.97
C ILE A 717 -53.65 -26.95 -56.74
N VAL A 718 -53.39 -26.05 -55.80
CA VAL A 718 -54.19 -24.83 -55.63
C VAL A 718 -53.45 -23.68 -56.29
N VAL A 719 -54.07 -23.09 -57.32
CA VAL A 719 -53.52 -21.94 -58.05
C VAL A 719 -54.44 -20.76 -57.81
N ASN A 720 -53.92 -19.70 -57.17
CA ASN A 720 -54.64 -18.48 -56.83
C ASN A 720 -55.99 -18.74 -56.15
N GLY A 721 -56.00 -19.53 -55.08
CA GLY A 721 -57.22 -19.85 -54.32
C GLY A 721 -58.08 -20.98 -54.90
N THR A 722 -57.82 -21.45 -56.11
CA THR A 722 -58.66 -22.43 -56.81
C THR A 722 -57.95 -23.77 -56.97
N ARG A 723 -58.61 -24.87 -56.58
CA ARG A 723 -58.09 -26.22 -56.85
C ARG A 723 -58.13 -26.55 -58.34
N ARG A 724 -56.99 -26.92 -58.90
CA ARG A 724 -56.74 -27.30 -60.29
C ARG A 724 -56.05 -28.67 -60.35
N TRP A 725 -56.08 -29.29 -61.52
CA TRP A 725 -55.46 -30.59 -61.77
C TRP A 725 -54.42 -30.45 -62.89
N ILE A 726 -53.15 -30.78 -62.60
CA ILE A 726 -52.05 -30.79 -63.58
C ILE A 726 -51.81 -32.23 -64.05
N PRO A 727 -51.91 -32.53 -65.36
CA PRO A 727 -51.59 -33.85 -65.87
C PRO A 727 -50.08 -34.11 -65.86
N TYR A 728 -49.67 -35.35 -65.58
CA TYR A 728 -48.31 -35.84 -65.82
C TYR A 728 -48.33 -37.07 -66.74
N TYR A 729 -47.22 -37.30 -67.43
CA TYR A 729 -47.08 -38.33 -68.48
C TYR A 729 -46.02 -39.36 -68.08
N ASN A 730 -46.16 -40.60 -68.53
CA ASN A 730 -45.13 -41.63 -68.34
C ASN A 730 -43.96 -41.36 -69.29
N SER A 731 -42.72 -41.52 -68.83
CA SER A 731 -41.58 -41.63 -69.73
C SER A 731 -41.66 -42.96 -70.46
N ASN A 732 -41.74 -42.96 -71.80
CA ASN A 732 -41.50 -44.19 -72.55
C ASN A 732 -40.04 -44.63 -72.30
N SER A 733 -39.84 -45.89 -71.92
CA SER A 733 -38.53 -46.52 -71.67
C SER A 733 -37.59 -46.42 -72.87
#